data_AF-A0A1F4RD73-F1
#
_entry.id   AF-A0A1F4RD73-F1
#
_cell.length_a   1.000
_cell.length_b   1.000
_cell.length_c   1.000
_cell.angle_alpha   90.00
_cell.angle_beta   90.00
_cell.angle_gamma   90.00
#
_symmetry.space_group_name_H-M   'P 1'
#
loop_
_entity.id
_entity.type
_entity.pdbx_description
1 polymer ?
#
loop_
_entity_poly.entity_id
_entity_poly.type
_entity_poly.pdbx_seq_one_letter_code
_entity_poly.pdbx_strand_id
1 'polypeptide(L)'
;MVSTGIKGLDIVIQNLRLGDNVVLQVDDIESYLHFVKPYIKNSLKEGRNLVYIRFASHPPIVKDDSKIKTYEIDAAVGFESFSKRVHDIITNEGVGAYYIFDCLSDLLSAWATDIMIGNFFMVTCPYLFKLDTIAYFAVLRDHHSYKTIARIRETTQLLLDVYNFDDDYYIHPLKVWNRHSPTMFLPHIEEENKFIPISNSVEATKLFSYMSSRSAERNLDYWDRLFMEAEELAREGGFKEREKMLERLSRIMLGREPRMLALTKKIFNLGDLLAIKARMIGTGFVGGKTLGMLLARKILLKDDSFNWKELLEPHDSFYIGSDVFYTYVVENGWWREWLEHKTEEGYFEKAAELKGKMLQGTFPHEIREQFRQIVEYFGQSPIIVRSSSLLEDAFGNAFAGKYESVFDVNQGTPEERCQKFGEIIKYVFASTMNEDALSYRLQRGLSQADEQMALLVQRVSGTQHQHYFFPFMGGVGVSYNTFVWHKEMRPEAGMLRLVFGLGTRAVNRVEGDYPCIVALDAPLKRPYAGMDKAKKFSQHEVDLLDTAKNQLVTLDLTKVLHDEPEIKLDLIGKRDFEAEQKLRELGVGGESWVLTFDKLLSETKFVNNMQRLLKVLEKKYNYPVDVEFTVNLNARDELQVNLVQCRPFQTKGETAQVIIPKKIPMTNLLFQSESNFMGGSVALPIQRIIFVDPEAYGGLLMSKKYEVARLIGRLNREQRRKTLLIGPGRWGTRDPSLGVPVSFAEINNIAALVEVDDPAGGFMPELSFGSHFFLDLVETNIFYVALFMDDKSVVFDRQWLNNLPNAIDSPVIKVCDIDVKILSDIASQQVVCLKQA
;
A
#
# COMPACT_ATOMS: atom_id res chain seq x y z
N MET A 1 -4.78 18.56 -46.11
CA MET A 1 -3.35 18.28 -45.81
C MET A 1 -2.81 19.47 -45.07
N VAL A 2 -2.10 19.24 -43.96
CA VAL A 2 -1.61 20.29 -43.08
C VAL A 2 -0.12 20.46 -43.31
N SER A 3 0.36 21.71 -43.39
CA SER A 3 1.77 22.02 -43.61
C SER A 3 2.53 22.07 -42.28
N THR A 4 3.75 21.53 -42.27
CA THR A 4 4.76 21.70 -41.22
C THR A 4 5.31 23.13 -41.15
N GLY A 5 4.97 23.99 -42.11
CA GLY A 5 5.59 25.30 -42.32
C GLY A 5 6.90 25.23 -43.11
N ILE A 6 7.44 24.02 -43.37
CA ILE A 6 8.64 23.78 -44.17
C ILE A 6 8.24 22.97 -45.41
N LYS A 7 8.18 23.62 -46.57
CA LYS A 7 7.72 22.99 -47.82
C LYS A 7 8.53 21.75 -48.20
N GLY A 8 9.85 21.78 -47.99
CA GLY A 8 10.72 20.63 -48.23
C GLY A 8 10.31 19.41 -47.39
N LEU A 9 10.05 19.63 -46.10
CA LEU A 9 9.63 18.58 -45.19
C LEU A 9 8.25 18.04 -45.56
N ASP A 10 7.30 18.91 -45.92
CA ASP A 10 5.96 18.51 -46.38
C ASP A 10 6.01 17.55 -47.58
N ILE A 11 6.99 17.69 -48.47
CA ILE A 11 7.19 16.78 -49.60
C ILE A 11 7.71 15.42 -49.10
N VAL A 12 8.71 15.42 -48.21
CA VAL A 12 9.34 14.20 -47.68
C VAL A 12 8.32 13.33 -46.93
N ILE A 13 7.55 13.93 -46.02
CA ILE A 13 6.58 13.19 -45.19
C ILE A 13 5.17 13.13 -45.80
N GLN A 14 4.96 13.68 -47.01
CA GLN A 14 3.66 13.80 -47.68
C GLN A 14 2.60 14.55 -46.86
N ASN A 15 3.00 15.69 -46.29
CA ASN A 15 2.23 16.57 -45.39
C ASN A 15 1.80 15.91 -44.08
N LEU A 16 1.51 16.77 -43.10
CA LEU A 16 0.84 16.35 -41.88
C LEU A 16 -0.63 15.99 -42.19
N ARG A 17 -1.12 14.96 -41.49
CA ARG A 17 -2.52 14.54 -41.44
C ARG A 17 -3.06 14.79 -40.05
N LEU A 18 -4.35 15.07 -39.96
CA LEU A 18 -5.04 15.09 -38.67
C LEU A 18 -4.89 13.71 -38.01
N GLY A 19 -4.62 13.72 -36.70
CA GLY A 19 -4.23 12.57 -35.92
C GLY A 19 -2.71 12.34 -35.83
N ASP A 20 -1.87 13.04 -36.60
CA ASP A 20 -0.43 12.82 -36.52
C ASP A 20 0.15 13.26 -35.18
N ASN A 21 0.67 12.29 -34.42
CA ASN A 21 1.68 12.53 -33.41
C ASN A 21 3.06 12.55 -34.08
N VAL A 22 3.79 13.66 -33.95
CA VAL A 22 5.11 13.90 -34.54
C VAL A 22 6.14 13.88 -33.43
N VAL A 23 7.01 12.87 -33.45
CA VAL A 23 8.12 12.75 -32.50
C VAL A 23 9.42 13.06 -33.23
N LEU A 24 10.13 14.08 -32.74
CA LEU A 24 11.46 14.44 -33.20
C LEU A 24 12.50 13.91 -32.21
N GLN A 25 13.36 13.01 -32.66
CA GLN A 25 14.53 12.59 -31.91
C GLN A 25 15.69 13.53 -32.26
N VAL A 26 16.13 14.32 -31.29
CA VAL A 26 17.07 15.44 -31.48
C VAL A 26 18.27 15.31 -30.56
N ASP A 27 19.40 15.92 -30.93
CA ASP A 27 20.58 15.99 -30.07
C ASP A 27 20.47 17.13 -29.03
N ASP A 28 19.71 18.18 -29.35
CA ASP A 28 19.50 19.37 -28.51
C ASP A 28 18.13 20.03 -28.79
N ILE A 29 17.75 20.97 -27.91
CA ILE A 29 16.47 21.69 -28.00
C ILE A 29 16.46 22.71 -29.16
N GLU A 30 17.62 23.20 -29.58
CA GLU A 30 17.72 24.18 -30.67
C GLU A 30 17.33 23.55 -32.01
N SER A 31 17.76 22.31 -32.22
CA SER A 31 17.35 21.44 -33.32
C SER A 31 15.84 21.19 -33.29
N TYR A 32 15.24 20.95 -32.12
CA TYR A 32 13.78 20.85 -32.02
C TYR A 32 13.07 22.16 -32.42
N LEU A 33 13.57 23.29 -31.94
CA LEU A 33 13.03 24.61 -32.23
C LEU A 33 13.07 24.97 -33.71
N HIS A 34 14.09 24.51 -34.44
CA HIS A 34 14.22 24.72 -35.89
C HIS A 34 13.00 24.21 -36.66
N PHE A 35 12.49 23.03 -36.30
CA PHE A 35 11.34 22.40 -36.97
C PHE A 35 9.99 22.85 -36.40
N VAL A 36 9.91 23.18 -35.12
CA VAL A 36 8.63 23.56 -34.47
C VAL A 36 8.23 25.01 -34.73
N LYS A 37 9.18 25.95 -34.81
CA LYS A 37 8.88 27.37 -35.04
C LYS A 37 8.12 27.63 -36.37
N PRO A 38 8.51 27.03 -37.50
CA PRO A 38 7.74 27.14 -38.75
C PRO A 38 6.32 26.59 -38.62
N TYR A 39 6.16 25.47 -37.93
CA TYR A 39 4.84 24.86 -37.66
C TYR A 39 3.94 25.79 -36.85
N ILE A 40 4.46 26.39 -35.76
CA ILE A 40 3.73 27.39 -34.96
C ILE A 40 3.30 28.57 -35.84
N LYS A 41 4.24 29.14 -36.60
CA LYS A 41 3.97 30.31 -37.46
C LYS A 41 2.91 30.02 -38.52
N ASN A 42 2.97 28.84 -39.15
CA ASN A 42 1.97 28.44 -40.13
C ASN A 42 0.60 28.21 -39.48
N SER A 43 0.56 27.53 -38.33
CA SER A 43 -0.67 27.26 -37.59
C SER A 43 -1.38 28.53 -37.13
N LEU A 44 -0.62 29.53 -36.65
CA LEU A 44 -1.15 30.86 -36.30
C LEU A 44 -1.70 31.60 -37.52
N LYS A 45 -1.05 31.48 -38.68
CA LYS A 45 -1.50 32.09 -39.94
C LYS A 45 -2.83 31.47 -40.40
N GLU A 46 -3.01 30.17 -40.19
CA GLU A 46 -4.23 29.44 -40.49
C GLU A 46 -5.35 29.62 -39.44
N GLY A 47 -5.09 30.33 -38.34
CA GLY A 47 -6.06 30.53 -37.27
C GLY A 47 -6.40 29.26 -36.50
N ARG A 48 -5.47 28.30 -36.42
CA ARG A 48 -5.65 27.04 -35.69
C ARG A 48 -5.62 27.27 -34.18
N ASN A 49 -6.35 26.43 -33.45
CA ASN A 49 -6.29 26.40 -31.98
C ASN A 49 -4.96 25.77 -31.55
N LEU A 50 -4.01 26.61 -31.12
CA LEU A 50 -2.66 26.18 -30.75
C LEU A 50 -2.50 26.12 -29.24
N VAL A 51 -2.08 24.96 -28.75
CA VAL A 51 -1.95 24.64 -27.34
C VAL A 51 -0.49 24.26 -27.05
N TYR A 52 0.10 24.89 -26.05
CA TYR A 52 1.46 24.61 -25.60
C TYR A 52 1.44 23.99 -24.21
N ILE A 53 1.99 22.78 -24.09
CA ILE A 53 2.09 22.04 -22.83
C ILE A 53 3.52 22.19 -22.31
N ARG A 54 3.67 22.99 -21.26
CA ARG A 54 4.94 23.41 -20.65
C ARG A 54 5.18 22.63 -19.35
N PHE A 55 6.31 21.94 -19.24
CA PHE A 55 6.71 21.17 -18.05
C PHE A 55 8.23 21.00 -17.88
N ALA A 56 9.04 21.27 -18.92
CA ALA A 56 10.48 21.04 -18.90
C ALA A 56 11.26 22.17 -18.21
N SER A 57 12.55 21.96 -17.97
CA SER A 57 13.43 22.96 -17.37
C SER A 57 14.10 23.88 -18.42
N HIS A 58 14.21 23.42 -19.66
CA HIS A 58 14.77 24.21 -20.77
C HIS A 58 13.96 25.49 -21.05
N PRO A 59 14.53 26.50 -21.72
CA PRO A 59 13.79 27.71 -22.09
C PRO A 59 12.48 27.41 -22.85
N PRO A 60 11.40 28.20 -22.67
CA PRO A 60 10.13 27.95 -23.34
C PRO A 60 10.27 27.89 -24.87
N ILE A 61 9.66 26.87 -25.48
CA ILE A 61 9.66 26.69 -26.94
C ILE A 61 8.87 27.81 -27.63
N VAL A 62 7.78 28.22 -26.98
CA VAL A 62 6.87 29.25 -27.43
C VAL A 62 7.13 30.53 -26.64
N LYS A 63 7.23 31.67 -27.32
CA LYS A 63 7.27 32.99 -26.69
C LYS A 63 5.84 33.43 -26.33
N ASP A 64 5.68 34.27 -25.30
CA ASP A 64 4.36 34.81 -24.92
C ASP A 64 3.64 35.44 -26.13
N ASP A 65 2.59 34.76 -26.60
CA ASP A 65 1.70 35.19 -27.67
C ASP A 65 0.27 34.89 -27.21
N SER A 66 -0.58 35.92 -27.19
CA SER A 66 -1.98 35.80 -26.71
C SER A 66 -2.85 34.88 -27.56
N LYS A 67 -2.38 34.47 -28.74
CA LYS A 67 -3.07 33.49 -29.61
C LYS A 67 -2.72 32.04 -29.30
N ILE A 68 -1.77 31.79 -28.41
CA ILE A 68 -1.35 30.44 -28.02
C ILE A 68 -1.77 30.21 -26.57
N LYS A 69 -2.48 29.11 -26.32
CA LYS A 69 -2.87 28.73 -24.97
C LYS A 69 -1.76 27.92 -24.32
N THR A 70 -1.08 28.50 -23.34
CA THR A 70 -0.02 27.82 -22.59
C THR A 70 -0.56 27.22 -21.30
N TYR A 71 -0.30 25.93 -21.09
CA TYR A 71 -0.58 25.22 -19.84
C TYR A 71 0.72 24.78 -19.21
N GLU A 72 1.05 25.38 -18.06
CA GLU A 72 2.16 24.92 -17.22
C GLU A 72 1.71 23.76 -16.34
N ILE A 73 2.45 22.66 -16.37
CA ILE A 73 2.18 21.45 -15.62
C ILE A 73 3.46 21.07 -14.88
N ASP A 74 3.35 20.91 -13.57
CA ASP A 74 4.45 20.41 -12.75
C ASP A 74 4.61 18.90 -12.96
N ALA A 75 5.77 18.44 -13.45
CA ALA A 75 6.04 17.01 -13.59
C ALA A 75 6.33 16.32 -12.24
N ALA A 76 6.69 17.07 -11.20
CA ALA A 76 7.07 16.54 -9.90
C ALA A 76 5.87 15.97 -9.12
N VAL A 77 4.63 16.34 -9.45
CA VAL A 77 3.44 15.82 -8.73
C VAL A 77 3.27 14.31 -8.90
N GLY A 78 3.75 13.72 -10.01
CA GLY A 78 3.65 12.28 -10.29
C GLY A 78 3.08 12.00 -11.68
N PHE A 79 3.33 10.77 -12.17
CA PHE A 79 2.92 10.35 -13.52
C PHE A 79 1.41 10.41 -13.71
N GLU A 80 0.62 9.93 -12.75
CA GLU A 80 -0.83 9.82 -12.89
C GLU A 80 -1.48 11.20 -12.86
N SER A 81 -1.14 12.03 -11.87
CA SER A 81 -1.58 13.42 -11.80
C SER A 81 -1.19 14.23 -13.04
N PHE A 82 0.05 14.09 -13.54
CA PHE A 82 0.51 14.75 -14.76
C PHE A 82 -0.30 14.30 -15.99
N SER A 83 -0.43 12.98 -16.17
CA SER A 83 -1.12 12.39 -17.33
C SER A 83 -2.61 12.71 -17.33
N LYS A 84 -3.26 12.72 -16.16
CA LYS A 84 -4.65 13.17 -15.99
C LYS A 84 -4.79 14.64 -16.38
N ARG A 85 -3.90 15.52 -15.92
CA ARG A 85 -3.95 16.94 -16.26
C ARG A 85 -3.80 17.17 -17.77
N VAL A 86 -2.87 16.48 -18.42
CA VAL A 86 -2.72 16.52 -19.88
C VAL A 86 -3.99 16.01 -20.57
N HIS A 87 -4.57 14.90 -20.10
CA HIS A 87 -5.82 14.37 -20.64
C HIS A 87 -6.98 15.35 -20.51
N ASP A 88 -7.14 16.02 -19.37
CA ASP A 88 -8.18 17.03 -19.13
C ASP A 88 -8.02 18.22 -20.07
N ILE A 89 -6.78 18.69 -20.28
CA ILE A 89 -6.49 19.77 -21.24
C ILE A 89 -6.87 19.33 -22.66
N ILE A 90 -6.46 18.14 -23.07
CA ILE A 90 -6.78 17.61 -24.39
C ILE A 90 -8.31 17.50 -24.59
N THR A 91 -9.02 17.03 -23.55
CA THR A 91 -10.48 16.91 -23.56
C THR A 91 -11.17 18.27 -23.70
N ASN A 92 -10.70 19.28 -22.96
CA ASN A 92 -11.28 20.62 -22.96
C ASN A 92 -11.03 21.38 -24.28
N GLU A 93 -9.86 21.19 -24.88
CA GLU A 93 -9.49 21.84 -26.14
C GLU A 93 -10.14 21.17 -27.36
N GLY A 94 -10.42 19.86 -27.27
CA GLY A 94 -11.30 19.15 -28.17
C GLY A 94 -10.69 18.79 -29.53
N VAL A 95 -11.57 18.46 -30.48
CA VAL A 95 -11.21 17.89 -31.78
C VAL A 95 -10.47 18.90 -32.66
N GLY A 96 -9.38 18.45 -33.31
CA GLY A 96 -8.65 19.24 -34.30
C GLY A 96 -7.71 20.31 -33.73
N ALA A 97 -7.49 20.34 -32.42
CA ALA A 97 -6.51 21.21 -31.77
C ALA A 97 -5.07 20.80 -32.11
N TYR A 98 -4.16 21.78 -32.12
CA TYR A 98 -2.75 21.59 -32.47
C TYR A 98 -1.90 21.78 -31.21
N TYR A 99 -1.06 20.79 -30.89
CA TYR A 99 -0.28 20.74 -29.66
C TYR A 99 1.22 20.85 -29.93
N ILE A 100 1.89 21.59 -29.04
CA ILE A 100 3.33 21.58 -28.87
C ILE A 100 3.60 21.12 -27.44
N PHE A 101 4.42 20.08 -27.30
CA PHE A 101 4.93 19.66 -26.01
C PHE A 101 6.40 20.08 -25.87
N ASP A 102 6.78 20.36 -24.63
CA ASP A 102 8.17 20.37 -24.21
C ASP A 102 8.90 19.05 -24.49
N CYS A 103 10.22 19.05 -24.35
CA CYS A 103 11.00 17.83 -24.49
C CYS A 103 10.65 16.82 -23.40
N LEU A 104 10.20 15.63 -23.80
CA LEU A 104 9.77 14.60 -22.86
C LEU A 104 10.95 13.99 -22.09
N SER A 105 12.18 14.11 -22.58
CA SER A 105 13.38 13.66 -21.87
C SER A 105 13.59 14.42 -20.55
N ASP A 106 13.11 15.66 -20.42
CA ASP A 106 13.15 16.38 -19.14
C ASP A 106 12.32 15.68 -18.05
N LEU A 107 11.31 14.88 -18.41
CA LEU A 107 10.50 14.12 -17.44
C LEU A 107 11.32 13.05 -16.71
N LEU A 108 12.46 12.60 -17.27
CA LEU A 108 13.40 11.69 -16.59
C LEU A 108 13.92 12.29 -15.29
N SER A 109 14.02 13.63 -15.19
CA SER A 109 14.44 14.28 -13.95
C SER A 109 13.42 14.12 -12.81
N ALA A 110 12.13 14.06 -13.15
CA ALA A 110 11.02 14.01 -12.19
C ALA A 110 10.56 12.58 -11.89
N TRP A 111 10.53 11.71 -12.90
CA TRP A 111 10.03 10.33 -12.78
C TRP A 111 11.15 9.31 -12.64
N ALA A 112 12.38 9.68 -13.01
CA ALA A 112 13.60 8.88 -12.93
C ALA A 112 13.64 7.59 -13.75
N THR A 113 12.55 7.25 -14.46
CA THR A 113 12.43 5.96 -15.13
C THR A 113 11.92 6.14 -16.55
N ASP A 114 12.58 5.48 -17.48
CA ASP A 114 12.32 5.58 -18.90
C ASP A 114 10.99 4.91 -19.29
N ILE A 115 10.65 3.84 -18.57
CA ILE A 115 9.39 3.11 -18.67
C ILE A 115 8.18 4.05 -18.56
N MET A 116 8.23 5.02 -17.65
CA MET A 116 7.10 5.92 -17.43
C MET A 116 6.88 6.92 -18.55
N ILE A 117 7.94 7.30 -19.27
CA ILE A 117 7.83 8.12 -20.49
C ILE A 117 7.18 7.30 -21.60
N GLY A 118 7.59 6.05 -21.78
CA GLY A 118 6.90 5.13 -22.70
C GLY A 118 5.42 4.97 -22.37
N ASN A 119 5.08 4.81 -21.08
CA ASN A 119 3.69 4.73 -20.62
C ASN A 119 2.90 6.02 -20.93
N PHE A 120 3.52 7.20 -20.77
CA PHE A 120 2.90 8.48 -21.14
C PHE A 120 2.51 8.52 -22.62
N PHE A 121 3.40 8.09 -23.51
CA PHE A 121 3.09 8.01 -24.94
C PHE A 121 1.92 7.05 -25.24
N MET A 122 1.90 5.89 -24.59
CA MET A 122 0.84 4.89 -24.76
C MET A 122 -0.54 5.37 -24.31
N VAL A 123 -0.62 6.29 -23.34
CA VAL A 123 -1.90 6.84 -22.89
C VAL A 123 -2.30 8.11 -23.63
N THR A 124 -1.35 8.95 -24.02
CA THR A 124 -1.63 10.28 -24.59
C THR A 124 -1.77 10.26 -26.10
N CYS A 125 -0.87 9.60 -26.84
CA CYS A 125 -0.90 9.61 -28.31
C CYS A 125 -2.16 8.97 -28.92
N PRO A 126 -2.65 7.81 -28.43
CA PRO A 126 -3.90 7.25 -28.93
C PRO A 126 -5.11 8.15 -28.67
N TYR A 127 -5.09 8.93 -27.58
CA TYR A 127 -6.17 9.86 -27.28
C TYR A 127 -6.16 11.08 -28.21
N LEU A 128 -4.97 11.68 -28.41
CA LEU A 128 -4.74 12.74 -29.40
C LEU A 128 -5.13 12.30 -30.82
N PHE A 129 -4.80 11.07 -31.19
CA PHE A 129 -5.16 10.47 -32.48
C PHE A 129 -6.68 10.40 -32.67
N LYS A 130 -7.42 9.95 -31.65
CA LYS A 130 -8.90 9.87 -31.70
C LYS A 130 -9.60 11.22 -31.87
N LEU A 131 -8.94 12.30 -31.45
CA LEU A 131 -9.47 13.66 -31.54
C LEU A 131 -8.99 14.41 -32.80
N ASP A 132 -8.41 13.71 -33.78
CA ASP A 132 -7.94 14.31 -35.04
C ASP A 132 -6.98 15.50 -34.82
N THR A 133 -6.19 15.46 -33.75
CA THR A 133 -5.24 16.53 -33.36
C THR A 133 -3.91 16.38 -34.11
N ILE A 134 -3.05 17.41 -34.06
CA ILE A 134 -1.65 17.28 -34.49
C ILE A 134 -0.77 17.68 -33.32
N ALA A 135 0.12 16.80 -32.89
CA ALA A 135 0.94 17.02 -31.69
C ALA A 135 2.43 16.85 -31.99
N TYR A 136 3.24 17.82 -31.58
CA TYR A 136 4.69 17.75 -31.66
C TYR A 136 5.32 17.43 -30.31
N PHE A 137 6.24 16.47 -30.32
CA PHE A 137 7.03 16.03 -29.17
C PHE A 137 8.51 16.00 -29.53
N ALA A 138 9.37 16.24 -28.55
CA ALA A 138 10.80 15.99 -28.66
C ALA A 138 11.27 14.92 -27.67
N VAL A 139 12.23 14.12 -28.10
CA VAL A 139 13.03 13.25 -27.23
C VAL A 139 14.51 13.47 -27.55
N LEU A 140 15.32 13.66 -26.51
CA LEU A 140 16.77 13.73 -26.62
C LEU A 140 17.33 12.35 -26.99
N ARG A 141 18.24 12.35 -27.96
CA ARG A 141 19.01 11.18 -28.33
C ARG A 141 19.83 10.71 -27.13
N ASP A 142 20.02 9.40 -27.02
CA ASP A 142 20.87 8.77 -26.00
C ASP A 142 20.41 8.93 -24.54
N HIS A 143 19.21 9.45 -24.30
CA HIS A 143 18.62 9.57 -22.96
C HIS A 143 17.62 8.44 -22.64
N HIS A 144 17.20 7.68 -23.65
CA HIS A 144 16.18 6.64 -23.54
C HIS A 144 16.71 5.29 -24.04
N SER A 145 16.22 4.20 -23.45
CA SER A 145 16.50 2.84 -23.89
C SER A 145 15.90 2.54 -25.26
N TYR A 146 16.49 1.58 -25.98
CA TYR A 146 15.92 1.08 -27.24
C TYR A 146 14.48 0.62 -27.11
N LYS A 147 14.11 0.05 -25.96
CA LYS A 147 12.77 -0.43 -25.68
C LYS A 147 11.77 0.73 -25.60
N THR A 148 12.10 1.79 -24.88
CA THR A 148 11.22 2.96 -24.81
C THR A 148 11.08 3.63 -26.17
N ILE A 149 12.17 3.77 -26.92
CA ILE A 149 12.10 4.28 -28.30
C ILE A 149 11.23 3.37 -29.18
N ALA A 150 11.31 2.04 -29.03
CA ALA A 150 10.46 1.11 -29.75
C ALA A 150 8.97 1.31 -29.39
N ARG A 151 8.62 1.48 -28.11
CA ARG A 151 7.24 1.79 -27.67
C ARG A 151 6.75 3.10 -28.26
N ILE A 152 7.56 4.16 -28.20
CA ILE A 152 7.24 5.47 -28.80
C ILE A 152 7.00 5.32 -30.30
N ARG A 153 7.90 4.59 -30.98
CA ARG A 153 7.78 4.29 -32.40
C ARG A 153 6.49 3.53 -32.69
N GLU A 154 6.08 2.56 -31.89
CA GLU A 154 4.85 1.80 -32.11
C GLU A 154 3.60 2.68 -32.01
N THR A 155 3.55 3.61 -31.04
CA THR A 155 2.39 4.46 -30.78
C THR A 155 2.27 5.69 -31.68
N THR A 156 3.39 6.28 -32.11
CA THR A 156 3.40 7.54 -32.88
C THR A 156 3.09 7.35 -34.37
N GLN A 157 2.61 8.38 -35.06
CA GLN A 157 2.36 8.34 -36.51
C GLN A 157 3.62 8.73 -37.29
N LEU A 158 4.40 9.67 -36.77
CA LEU A 158 5.64 10.16 -37.35
C LEU A 158 6.74 10.09 -36.30
N LEU A 159 7.84 9.39 -36.61
CA LEU A 159 9.09 9.41 -35.84
C LEU A 159 10.20 9.82 -36.79
N LEU A 160 10.80 10.98 -36.52
CA LEU A 160 11.84 11.57 -37.37
C LEU A 160 13.11 11.75 -36.53
N ASP A 161 14.21 11.24 -37.04
CA ASP A 161 15.54 11.52 -36.52
C ASP A 161 16.02 12.85 -37.07
N VAL A 162 16.50 13.73 -36.20
CA VAL A 162 17.06 15.04 -36.56
C VAL A 162 18.51 15.09 -36.10
N TYR A 163 19.38 15.60 -36.97
CA TYR A 163 20.79 15.84 -36.68
C TYR A 163 21.17 17.26 -37.10
N ASN A 164 22.11 17.85 -36.37
CA ASN A 164 22.84 19.03 -36.80
C ASN A 164 24.31 18.63 -36.97
N PHE A 165 24.82 18.73 -38.19
CA PHE A 165 26.20 18.35 -38.51
C PHE A 165 26.78 19.35 -39.52
N ASP A 166 27.94 19.93 -39.21
CA ASP A 166 28.60 20.97 -40.03
C ASP A 166 27.66 22.15 -40.39
N ASP A 167 26.88 22.64 -39.42
CA ASP A 167 25.88 23.71 -39.55
C ASP A 167 24.65 23.39 -40.43
N ASP A 168 24.58 22.19 -41.01
CA ASP A 168 23.43 21.72 -41.79
C ASP A 168 22.50 20.83 -40.95
N TYR A 169 21.19 20.98 -41.16
CA TYR A 169 20.18 20.12 -40.55
C TYR A 169 19.88 18.92 -41.44
N TYR A 170 19.86 17.74 -40.82
CA TYR A 170 19.48 16.49 -41.46
C TYR A 170 18.22 15.94 -40.82
N ILE A 171 17.35 15.37 -41.64
CA ILE A 171 16.18 14.63 -41.17
C ILE A 171 16.13 13.23 -41.77
N HIS A 172 15.92 12.23 -40.92
CA HIS A 172 15.80 10.84 -41.30
C HIS A 172 14.48 10.28 -40.77
N PRO A 173 13.44 10.15 -41.60
CA PRO A 173 12.20 9.54 -41.18
C PRO A 173 12.41 8.07 -40.79
N LEU A 174 12.17 7.72 -39.52
CA LEU A 174 12.26 6.35 -39.00
C LEU A 174 10.91 5.62 -39.03
N LYS A 175 9.82 6.38 -38.89
CA LYS A 175 8.45 5.89 -39.06
C LYS A 175 7.61 6.96 -39.73
N VAL A 176 6.88 6.55 -40.77
CA VAL A 176 5.84 7.36 -41.40
C VAL A 176 4.61 6.48 -41.62
N TRP A 177 3.59 6.66 -40.77
CA TRP A 177 2.44 5.77 -40.74
C TRP A 177 1.56 5.94 -41.99
N ASN A 178 1.34 4.83 -42.70
CA ASN A 178 0.46 4.72 -43.87
C ASN A 178 0.80 5.72 -44.99
N ARG A 179 2.10 5.91 -45.25
CA ARG A 179 2.67 6.75 -46.31
C ARG A 179 3.93 6.09 -46.85
N HIS A 180 4.23 6.33 -48.13
CA HIS A 180 5.42 5.76 -48.77
C HIS A 180 5.89 6.61 -49.94
N SER A 181 7.20 6.80 -50.06
CA SER A 181 7.88 7.30 -51.27
C SER A 181 9.23 6.60 -51.44
N PRO A 182 9.80 6.54 -52.66
CA PRO A 182 11.05 5.80 -52.91
C PRO A 182 12.24 6.25 -52.05
N THR A 183 12.27 7.52 -51.63
CA THR A 183 13.37 8.10 -50.85
C THR A 183 12.98 8.48 -49.43
N MET A 184 11.74 8.25 -49.00
CA MET A 184 11.20 8.74 -47.72
C MET A 184 12.05 8.35 -46.51
N PHE A 185 12.54 7.12 -46.48
CA PHE A 185 13.31 6.56 -45.36
C PHE A 185 14.82 6.69 -45.57
N LEU A 186 15.27 7.54 -46.49
CA LEU A 186 16.67 7.97 -46.56
C LEU A 186 16.90 9.16 -45.61
N PRO A 187 18.13 9.41 -45.16
CA PRO A 187 18.49 10.69 -44.60
C PRO A 187 18.37 11.79 -45.66
N HIS A 188 17.85 12.96 -45.27
CA HIS A 188 17.73 14.13 -46.12
C HIS A 188 18.46 15.30 -45.50
N ILE A 189 19.24 16.03 -46.29
CA ILE A 189 19.90 17.28 -45.89
C ILE A 189 19.03 18.48 -46.24
N GLU A 190 19.00 19.49 -45.38
CA GLU A 190 18.35 20.77 -45.66
C GLU A 190 19.23 21.68 -46.52
N GLU A 191 18.78 21.99 -47.73
CA GLU A 191 19.42 22.95 -48.63
C GLU A 191 18.37 23.94 -49.17
N GLU A 192 18.56 25.25 -48.97
CA GLU A 192 17.68 26.31 -49.50
C GLU A 192 16.15 26.07 -49.25
N ASN A 193 15.76 25.63 -48.04
CA ASN A 193 14.39 25.21 -47.65
C ASN A 193 13.83 23.96 -48.38
N LYS A 194 14.69 23.14 -48.97
CA LYS A 194 14.37 21.82 -49.51
C LYS A 194 15.06 20.75 -48.68
N PHE A 195 14.46 19.57 -48.59
CA PHE A 195 15.09 18.40 -48.02
C PHE A 195 15.46 17.44 -49.15
N ILE A 196 16.76 17.28 -49.41
CA ILE A 196 17.29 16.50 -50.53
C ILE A 196 17.76 15.15 -49.99
N PRO A 197 17.29 14.02 -50.55
CA PRO A 197 17.70 12.70 -50.08
C PRO A 197 19.17 12.44 -50.38
N ILE A 198 19.92 12.01 -49.38
CA ILE A 198 21.31 11.59 -49.54
C ILE A 198 21.31 10.26 -50.28
N SER A 199 21.53 10.33 -51.59
CA SER A 199 21.54 9.16 -52.49
C SER A 199 22.94 8.65 -52.82
N ASN A 200 23.98 9.41 -52.47
CA ASN A 200 25.37 9.01 -52.65
C ASN A 200 25.87 8.19 -51.44
N SER A 201 26.42 7.00 -51.71
CA SER A 201 26.93 6.09 -50.69
C SER A 201 28.08 6.69 -49.86
N VAL A 202 28.88 7.61 -50.41
CA VAL A 202 30.00 8.22 -49.67
C VAL A 202 29.51 9.18 -48.59
N GLU A 203 28.55 10.05 -48.93
CA GLU A 203 27.94 10.99 -47.98
C GLU A 203 27.08 10.28 -46.95
N ALA A 204 26.30 9.28 -47.38
CA ALA A 204 25.56 8.42 -46.47
C ALA A 204 26.51 7.73 -45.47
N THR A 205 27.66 7.21 -45.93
CA THR A 205 28.64 6.57 -45.04
C THR A 205 29.26 7.54 -44.04
N LYS A 206 29.53 8.80 -44.42
CA LYS A 206 30.02 9.83 -43.49
C LYS A 206 29.00 10.12 -42.39
N LEU A 207 27.73 10.32 -42.76
CA LEU A 207 26.63 10.53 -41.81
C LEU A 207 26.44 9.31 -40.90
N PHE A 208 26.40 8.10 -41.46
CA PHE A 208 26.26 6.88 -40.66
C PHE A 208 27.47 6.63 -39.77
N SER A 209 28.69 7.00 -40.18
CA SER A 209 29.87 6.93 -39.32
C SER A 209 29.79 7.89 -38.14
N TYR A 210 29.25 9.09 -38.33
CA TYR A 210 28.93 10.03 -37.25
C TYR A 210 27.85 9.47 -36.31
N MET A 211 26.79 8.86 -36.87
CA MET A 211 25.72 8.23 -36.09
C MET A 211 26.22 7.00 -35.28
N SER A 212 27.18 6.26 -35.82
CA SER A 212 27.69 5.01 -35.23
C SER A 212 28.66 5.22 -34.08
N SER A 213 29.49 6.28 -34.12
CA SER A 213 30.47 6.57 -33.05
C SER A 213 29.84 6.90 -31.70
N ARG A 214 28.55 7.27 -31.68
CA ARG A 214 27.75 7.59 -30.49
C ARG A 214 26.86 6.44 -30.00
N SER A 215 26.95 5.24 -30.58
CA SER A 215 25.96 4.17 -30.39
C SER A 215 26.29 3.08 -29.37
N ALA A 216 27.52 3.03 -28.84
CA ALA A 216 28.01 1.89 -28.06
C ALA A 216 27.44 1.79 -26.62
N GLU A 217 26.93 2.87 -26.02
CA GLU A 217 26.42 2.89 -24.63
C GLU A 217 24.87 2.81 -24.51
N ARG A 218 24.15 2.62 -25.63
CA ARG A 218 22.69 2.80 -25.74
C ARG A 218 21.80 1.70 -25.14
N ASN A 219 22.36 0.67 -24.51
CA ASN A 219 21.59 -0.39 -23.88
C ASN A 219 21.16 -0.06 -22.44
N LEU A 220 21.74 0.96 -21.83
CA LEU A 220 21.48 1.35 -20.45
C LEU A 220 20.50 2.52 -20.40
N ASP A 221 19.39 2.33 -19.69
CA ASP A 221 18.44 3.40 -19.44
C ASP A 221 18.98 4.41 -18.41
N TYR A 222 18.29 5.54 -18.23
CA TYR A 222 18.73 6.56 -17.28
C TYR A 222 18.79 6.04 -15.84
N TRP A 223 17.90 5.12 -15.47
CA TRP A 223 17.89 4.50 -14.15
C TRP A 223 19.15 3.66 -13.93
N ASP A 224 19.51 2.81 -14.89
CA ASP A 224 20.72 1.99 -14.86
C ASP A 224 21.98 2.85 -14.78
N ARG A 225 22.08 3.91 -15.57
CA ARG A 225 23.22 4.85 -15.53
C ARG A 225 23.35 5.52 -14.17
N LEU A 226 22.23 5.94 -13.59
CA LEU A 226 22.21 6.56 -12.27
C LEU A 226 22.72 5.60 -11.19
N PHE A 227 22.39 4.31 -11.29
CA PHE A 227 22.89 3.30 -10.36
C PHE A 227 24.35 2.92 -10.61
N MET A 228 24.83 2.94 -11.85
CA MET A 228 26.26 2.78 -12.15
C MET A 228 27.10 3.93 -11.58
N GLU A 229 26.63 5.18 -11.74
CA GLU A 229 27.24 6.36 -11.12
C GLU A 229 27.26 6.22 -9.59
N ALA A 230 26.16 5.73 -9.00
CA ALA A 230 26.08 5.46 -7.57
C ALA A 230 27.04 4.35 -7.10
N GLU A 231 27.24 3.30 -7.87
CA GLU A 231 28.22 2.23 -7.58
C GLU A 231 29.65 2.79 -7.59
N GLU A 232 30.00 3.60 -8.58
CA GLU A 232 31.30 4.26 -8.66
C GLU A 232 31.53 5.20 -7.47
N LEU A 233 30.56 6.08 -7.19
CA LEU A 233 30.62 7.00 -6.05
C LEU A 233 30.67 6.27 -4.71
N ALA A 234 30.03 5.11 -4.57
CA ALA A 234 30.09 4.31 -3.34
C ALA A 234 31.49 3.75 -3.07
N ARG A 235 32.24 3.37 -4.11
CA ARG A 235 33.61 2.88 -3.98
C ARG A 235 34.59 4.03 -3.75
N GLU A 236 34.55 5.04 -4.61
CA GLU A 236 35.66 6.00 -4.77
C GLU A 236 35.24 7.47 -4.53
N GLY A 237 33.94 7.77 -4.51
CA GLY A 237 33.43 9.15 -4.42
C GLY A 237 33.64 9.83 -3.07
N GLY A 238 33.62 11.18 -3.07
CA GLY A 238 33.74 11.99 -1.85
C GLY A 238 32.47 11.99 -0.99
N PHE A 239 32.59 12.37 0.29
CA PHE A 239 31.45 12.40 1.22
C PHE A 239 30.25 13.23 0.70
N LYS A 240 30.51 14.43 0.17
CA LYS A 240 29.45 15.33 -0.36
C LYS A 240 28.76 14.77 -1.60
N GLU A 241 29.51 14.10 -2.48
CA GLU A 241 28.96 13.49 -3.69
C GLU A 241 28.08 12.29 -3.35
N ARG A 242 28.54 11.44 -2.42
CA ARG A 242 27.75 10.34 -1.88
C ARG A 242 26.47 10.83 -1.21
N GLU A 243 26.53 11.91 -0.45
CA GLU A 243 25.35 12.49 0.21
C GLU A 243 24.32 13.03 -0.82
N LYS A 244 24.80 13.74 -1.84
CA LYS A 244 23.95 14.24 -2.94
C LYS A 244 23.31 13.09 -3.72
N MET A 245 24.06 12.03 -4.01
CA MET A 245 23.55 10.85 -4.69
C MET A 245 22.53 10.09 -3.82
N LEU A 246 22.83 9.91 -2.52
CA LEU A 246 21.92 9.31 -1.55
C LEU A 246 20.58 10.06 -1.51
N GLU A 247 20.62 11.39 -1.49
CA GLU A 247 19.41 12.22 -1.54
C GLU A 247 18.61 12.02 -2.83
N ARG A 248 19.30 12.04 -3.98
CA ARG A 248 18.67 11.85 -5.29
C ARG A 248 17.99 10.48 -5.39
N LEU A 249 18.69 9.40 -5.05
CA LEU A 249 18.16 8.04 -5.08
C LEU A 249 17.03 7.82 -4.07
N SER A 250 17.12 8.42 -2.87
CA SER A 250 16.06 8.28 -1.87
C SER A 250 14.72 8.85 -2.36
N ARG A 251 14.74 9.97 -3.09
CA ARG A 251 13.53 10.63 -3.62
C ARG A 251 12.83 9.87 -4.75
N ILE A 252 13.55 8.98 -5.43
CA ILE A 252 13.03 8.24 -6.60
C ILE A 252 12.74 6.77 -6.28
N MET A 253 13.37 6.22 -5.23
CA MET A 253 13.27 4.80 -4.88
C MET A 253 12.53 4.55 -3.57
N LEU A 254 12.60 5.45 -2.59
CA LEU A 254 12.09 5.18 -1.23
C LEU A 254 10.77 5.89 -0.92
N GLY A 255 10.58 7.10 -1.44
CA GLY A 255 9.30 7.82 -1.31
C GLY A 255 9.49 9.32 -1.35
N ARG A 256 8.40 10.04 -1.05
CA ARG A 256 8.36 11.52 -1.05
C ARG A 256 8.03 12.13 0.31
N GLU A 257 7.68 11.31 1.30
CA GLU A 257 7.27 11.81 2.62
C GLU A 257 8.49 12.40 3.37
N PRO A 258 8.47 13.70 3.73
CA PRO A 258 9.65 14.39 4.25
C PRO A 258 10.24 13.78 5.53
N ARG A 259 9.43 13.30 6.48
CA ARG A 259 9.91 12.76 7.76
C ARG A 259 10.63 11.42 7.57
N MET A 260 10.05 10.51 6.79
CA MET A 260 10.64 9.22 6.44
C MET A 260 11.91 9.41 5.61
N LEU A 261 11.92 10.35 4.66
CA LEU A 261 13.15 10.70 3.92
C LEU A 261 14.23 11.27 4.84
N ALA A 262 13.88 12.14 5.78
CA ALA A 262 14.83 12.68 6.75
C ALA A 262 15.41 11.59 7.66
N LEU A 263 14.59 10.62 8.08
CA LEU A 263 15.05 9.47 8.88
C LEU A 263 15.94 8.55 8.04
N THR A 264 15.55 8.26 6.81
CA THR A 264 16.32 7.47 5.85
C THR A 264 17.71 8.06 5.63
N LYS A 265 17.83 9.37 5.36
CA LYS A 265 19.12 10.03 5.15
C LYS A 265 20.08 9.91 6.35
N LYS A 266 19.54 9.81 7.57
CA LYS A 266 20.35 9.63 8.79
C LYS A 266 20.79 8.17 8.98
N ILE A 267 19.98 7.22 8.53
CA ILE A 267 20.16 5.79 8.83
C ILE A 267 20.81 5.02 7.67
N PHE A 268 20.42 5.27 6.43
CA PHE A 268 20.95 4.58 5.25
C PHE A 268 22.22 5.23 4.72
N ASN A 269 22.98 4.44 3.99
CA ASN A 269 24.08 4.90 3.15
C ASN A 269 23.87 4.46 1.70
N LEU A 270 24.78 4.86 0.81
CA LEU A 270 24.65 4.56 -0.62
C LEU A 270 24.67 3.05 -0.91
N GLY A 271 25.49 2.28 -0.19
CA GLY A 271 25.55 0.82 -0.31
C GLY A 271 24.23 0.14 0.08
N ASP A 272 23.48 0.69 1.04
CA ASP A 272 22.15 0.19 1.39
C ASP A 272 21.17 0.36 0.21
N LEU A 273 21.22 1.49 -0.51
CA LEU A 273 20.36 1.70 -1.68
C LEU A 273 20.74 0.81 -2.87
N LEU A 274 22.04 0.57 -3.07
CA LEU A 274 22.54 -0.37 -4.08
C LEU A 274 22.08 -1.80 -3.77
N ALA A 275 22.11 -2.21 -2.51
CA ALA A 275 21.61 -3.52 -2.07
C ALA A 275 20.10 -3.68 -2.29
N ILE A 276 19.32 -2.60 -2.12
CA ILE A 276 17.89 -2.58 -2.44
C ILE A 276 17.68 -2.75 -3.94
N LYS A 277 18.39 -1.97 -4.78
CA LYS A 277 18.30 -2.06 -6.25
C LYS A 277 18.70 -3.44 -6.78
N ALA A 278 19.71 -4.08 -6.19
CA ALA A 278 20.13 -5.42 -6.57
C ALA A 278 19.03 -6.49 -6.39
N ARG A 279 18.00 -6.22 -5.58
CA ARG A 279 16.84 -7.09 -5.36
C ARG A 279 15.52 -6.47 -5.85
N MET A 280 15.61 -5.42 -6.67
CA MET A 280 14.43 -4.74 -7.23
C MET A 280 14.09 -5.30 -8.63
N ILE A 281 12.79 -5.53 -8.85
CA ILE A 281 12.20 -5.86 -10.14
C ILE A 281 11.47 -4.64 -10.68
N GLY A 282 11.70 -4.34 -11.96
CA GLY A 282 11.26 -3.09 -12.56
C GLY A 282 11.89 -1.86 -11.90
N THR A 283 11.17 -0.74 -11.90
CA THR A 283 11.65 0.55 -11.41
C THR A 283 10.60 1.26 -10.55
N GLY A 284 10.99 2.39 -9.97
CA GLY A 284 10.12 3.23 -9.14
C GLY A 284 10.31 2.97 -7.65
N PHE A 285 9.26 3.23 -6.88
CA PHE A 285 9.33 3.18 -5.43
C PHE A 285 9.17 1.75 -4.87
N VAL A 286 9.81 1.48 -3.73
CA VAL A 286 9.64 0.21 -2.97
C VAL A 286 8.41 0.17 -2.06
N GLY A 287 7.78 1.34 -1.85
CA GLY A 287 6.60 1.50 -1.00
C GLY A 287 6.87 1.57 0.51
N GLY A 288 5.81 1.90 1.25
CA GLY A 288 5.87 2.22 2.69
C GLY A 288 6.25 1.04 3.58
N LYS A 289 5.62 -0.13 3.39
CA LYS A 289 5.90 -1.33 4.21
C LYS A 289 7.36 -1.76 4.09
N THR A 290 7.85 -1.80 2.86
CA THR A 290 9.26 -2.11 2.57
C THR A 290 10.19 -1.14 3.28
N LEU A 291 9.95 0.17 3.11
CA LEU A 291 10.79 1.19 3.70
C LEU A 291 10.77 1.11 5.23
N GLY A 292 9.59 1.00 5.84
CA GLY A 292 9.42 0.88 7.29
C GLY A 292 10.16 -0.32 7.87
N MET A 293 10.02 -1.49 7.25
CA MET A 293 10.74 -2.71 7.66
C MET A 293 12.26 -2.54 7.54
N LEU A 294 12.77 -2.11 6.37
CA LEU A 294 14.21 -1.95 6.15
C LEU A 294 14.82 -0.93 7.09
N LEU A 295 14.12 0.18 7.32
CA LEU A 295 14.54 1.25 8.20
C LEU A 295 14.63 0.78 9.64
N ALA A 296 13.61 0.09 10.15
CA ALA A 296 13.60 -0.46 11.50
C ALA A 296 14.76 -1.44 11.75
N ARG A 297 14.98 -2.36 10.80
CA ARG A 297 16.09 -3.32 10.89
C ARG A 297 17.45 -2.62 10.89
N LYS A 298 17.64 -1.63 10.00
CA LYS A 298 18.89 -0.87 9.95
C LYS A 298 19.11 0.00 11.19
N ILE A 299 18.04 0.56 11.77
CA ILE A 299 18.09 1.30 13.03
C ILE A 299 18.65 0.41 14.14
N LEU A 300 18.13 -0.82 14.27
CA LEU A 300 18.60 -1.77 15.28
C LEU A 300 20.05 -2.19 14.99
N LEU A 301 20.38 -2.54 13.75
CA LEU A 301 21.76 -2.94 13.40
C LEU A 301 22.80 -1.83 13.54
N LYS A 302 22.39 -0.55 13.62
CA LYS A 302 23.26 0.60 13.91
C LYS A 302 23.34 0.94 15.41
N ASP A 303 22.53 0.32 16.25
CA ASP A 303 22.53 0.56 17.69
C ASP A 303 23.58 -0.32 18.37
N ASP A 304 24.69 0.28 18.80
CA ASP A 304 25.79 -0.45 19.45
C ASP A 304 25.50 -0.81 20.92
N SER A 305 24.31 -0.44 21.45
CA SER A 305 23.94 -0.69 22.85
C SER A 305 23.61 -2.16 23.14
N PHE A 306 23.36 -2.96 22.10
CA PHE A 306 22.95 -4.36 22.21
C PHE A 306 23.42 -5.17 21.00
N ASN A 307 23.64 -6.47 21.19
CA ASN A 307 24.05 -7.36 20.10
C ASN A 307 22.86 -7.77 19.22
N TRP A 308 22.38 -6.83 18.40
CA TRP A 308 21.23 -7.07 17.51
C TRP A 308 21.48 -8.14 16.45
N LYS A 309 22.75 -8.37 16.05
CA LYS A 309 23.10 -9.39 15.04
C LYS A 309 22.85 -10.82 15.52
N GLU A 310 22.88 -11.03 16.83
CA GLU A 310 22.63 -12.34 17.44
C GLU A 310 21.13 -12.59 17.60
N LEU A 311 20.38 -11.55 18.00
CA LEU A 311 18.94 -11.63 18.18
C LEU A 311 18.16 -11.63 16.86
N LEU A 312 18.57 -10.85 15.85
CA LEU A 312 17.79 -10.67 14.63
C LEU A 312 18.13 -11.75 13.58
N GLU A 313 17.09 -12.33 12.97
CA GLU A 313 17.28 -13.17 11.77
C GLU A 313 17.79 -12.31 10.60
N PRO A 314 18.61 -12.86 9.67
CA PRO A 314 18.96 -12.18 8.43
C PRO A 314 17.76 -11.84 7.55
N HIS A 315 17.90 -10.79 6.74
CA HIS A 315 16.83 -10.31 5.86
C HIS A 315 16.96 -10.86 4.43
N ASP A 316 15.89 -11.45 3.90
CA ASP A 316 15.83 -11.99 2.53
C ASP A 316 14.49 -11.63 1.84
N SER A 317 14.49 -10.54 1.06
CA SER A 317 13.32 -10.07 0.30
C SER A 317 13.71 -9.45 -1.04
N PHE A 318 12.81 -9.54 -2.01
CA PHE A 318 12.79 -8.80 -3.27
C PHE A 318 11.70 -7.72 -3.25
N TYR A 319 11.83 -6.74 -4.15
CA TYR A 319 10.92 -5.60 -4.23
C TYR A 319 10.44 -5.42 -5.66
N ILE A 320 9.14 -5.37 -5.89
CA ILE A 320 8.58 -5.03 -7.20
C ILE A 320 8.26 -3.54 -7.17
N GLY A 321 8.97 -2.77 -7.97
CA GLY A 321 8.84 -1.31 -8.02
C GLY A 321 7.46 -0.86 -8.50
N SER A 322 7.01 0.30 -8.01
CA SER A 322 5.69 0.85 -8.29
C SER A 322 5.39 1.08 -9.78
N ASP A 323 6.40 1.29 -10.62
CA ASP A 323 6.18 1.53 -12.05
C ASP A 323 5.67 0.29 -12.77
N VAL A 324 5.92 -0.90 -12.22
CA VAL A 324 5.38 -2.17 -12.73
C VAL A 324 3.85 -2.16 -12.65
N PHE A 325 3.27 -1.57 -11.61
CA PHE A 325 1.82 -1.45 -11.46
C PHE A 325 1.21 -0.54 -12.53
N TYR A 326 1.77 0.65 -12.76
CA TYR A 326 1.28 1.52 -13.84
C TYR A 326 1.47 0.91 -15.22
N THR A 327 2.63 0.29 -15.46
CA THR A 327 2.90 -0.40 -16.72
C THR A 327 1.88 -1.51 -16.95
N TYR A 328 1.49 -2.25 -15.90
CA TYR A 328 0.44 -3.25 -15.98
C TYR A 328 -0.91 -2.66 -16.40
N VAL A 329 -1.32 -1.53 -15.80
CA VAL A 329 -2.57 -0.84 -16.19
C VAL A 329 -2.51 -0.31 -17.62
N VAL A 330 -1.39 0.31 -18.01
CA VAL A 330 -1.23 0.98 -19.31
C VAL A 330 -1.11 -0.02 -20.46
N GLU A 331 -0.25 -1.04 -20.35
CA GLU A 331 -0.06 -2.01 -21.44
C GLU A 331 -1.28 -2.90 -21.68
N ASN A 332 -2.13 -3.09 -20.67
CA ASN A 332 -3.40 -3.79 -20.83
C ASN A 332 -4.54 -2.88 -21.33
N GLY A 333 -4.28 -1.58 -21.55
CA GLY A 333 -5.21 -0.65 -22.19
C GLY A 333 -6.33 -0.14 -21.28
N TRP A 334 -6.16 -0.15 -19.95
CA TRP A 334 -7.20 0.20 -18.98
C TRP A 334 -7.11 1.64 -18.47
N TRP A 335 -6.29 2.48 -19.10
CA TRP A 335 -6.04 3.85 -18.64
C TRP A 335 -7.30 4.72 -18.64
N ARG A 336 -8.20 4.54 -19.60
CA ARG A 336 -9.46 5.29 -19.65
C ARG A 336 -10.35 4.93 -18.45
N GLU A 337 -10.56 3.65 -18.21
CA GLU A 337 -11.32 3.14 -17.07
C GLU A 337 -10.68 3.57 -15.74
N TRP A 338 -9.34 3.63 -15.69
CA TRP A 338 -8.59 4.17 -14.57
C TRP A 338 -8.92 5.64 -14.29
N LEU A 339 -8.98 6.48 -15.34
CA LEU A 339 -9.38 7.89 -15.20
C LEU A 339 -10.85 8.03 -14.77
N GLU A 340 -11.75 7.22 -15.32
CA GLU A 340 -13.18 7.20 -14.93
C GLU A 340 -13.33 6.80 -13.45
N HIS A 341 -12.54 5.85 -12.97
CA HIS A 341 -12.46 5.48 -11.55
C HIS A 341 -12.01 6.65 -10.66
N LYS A 342 -11.31 7.66 -11.17
CA LYS A 342 -10.92 8.84 -10.38
C LYS A 342 -11.98 9.94 -10.33
N THR A 343 -13.16 9.71 -10.91
CA THR A 343 -14.31 10.63 -10.82
C THR A 343 -15.20 10.27 -9.62
N GLU A 344 -15.97 11.24 -9.10
CA GLU A 344 -16.89 10.96 -7.99
C GLU A 344 -17.96 9.92 -8.37
N GLU A 345 -18.48 10.00 -9.60
CA GLU A 345 -19.50 9.07 -10.12
C GLU A 345 -18.92 7.66 -10.32
N GLY A 346 -17.73 7.56 -10.91
CA GLY A 346 -17.10 6.28 -11.26
C GLY A 346 -16.32 5.59 -10.14
N TYR A 347 -16.12 6.24 -8.98
CA TYR A 347 -15.13 5.80 -7.98
C TYR A 347 -15.30 4.34 -7.53
N PHE A 348 -16.52 3.91 -7.26
CA PHE A 348 -16.78 2.52 -6.85
C PHE A 348 -17.14 1.59 -8.03
N GLU A 349 -17.95 2.07 -8.98
CA GLU A 349 -18.42 1.23 -10.10
C GLU A 349 -17.27 0.81 -11.00
N LYS A 350 -16.42 1.77 -11.41
CA LYS A 350 -15.28 1.50 -12.31
C LYS A 350 -14.18 0.75 -11.61
N ALA A 351 -14.05 0.88 -10.29
CA ALA A 351 -13.15 0.04 -9.52
C ALA A 351 -13.52 -1.45 -9.61
N ALA A 352 -14.80 -1.79 -9.50
CA ALA A 352 -15.24 -3.19 -9.62
C ALA A 352 -14.95 -3.74 -11.02
N GLU A 353 -15.15 -2.93 -12.07
CA GLU A 353 -14.78 -3.28 -13.45
C GLU A 353 -13.26 -3.51 -13.59
N LEU A 354 -12.44 -2.57 -13.09
CA LEU A 354 -10.98 -2.65 -13.11
C LEU A 354 -10.47 -3.86 -12.34
N LYS A 355 -11.05 -4.19 -11.19
CA LYS A 355 -10.70 -5.39 -10.41
C LYS A 355 -10.82 -6.65 -11.25
N GLY A 356 -11.93 -6.82 -11.97
CA GLY A 356 -12.16 -7.96 -12.86
C GLY A 356 -11.14 -8.04 -13.99
N LYS A 357 -10.84 -6.89 -14.62
CA LYS A 357 -9.83 -6.77 -15.68
C LYS A 357 -8.42 -7.10 -15.16
N MET A 358 -8.03 -6.57 -14.00
CA MET A 358 -6.72 -6.77 -13.37
C MET A 358 -6.40 -8.24 -13.07
N LEU A 359 -7.40 -9.05 -12.73
CA LEU A 359 -7.19 -10.49 -12.50
C LEU A 359 -6.87 -11.25 -13.80
N GLN A 360 -7.27 -10.73 -14.96
CA GLN A 360 -7.12 -11.39 -16.26
C GLN A 360 -5.99 -10.81 -17.12
N GLY A 361 -5.40 -9.67 -16.74
CA GLY A 361 -4.36 -9.03 -17.54
C GLY A 361 -3.06 -9.82 -17.66
N THR A 362 -2.17 -9.31 -18.51
CA THR A 362 -0.87 -9.93 -18.79
C THR A 362 0.26 -8.99 -18.43
N PHE A 363 1.31 -9.53 -17.80
CA PHE A 363 2.53 -8.78 -17.54
C PHE A 363 3.44 -8.76 -18.79
N PRO A 364 4.22 -7.68 -18.98
CA PRO A 364 5.23 -7.62 -20.02
C PRO A 364 6.22 -8.79 -19.92
N HIS A 365 6.73 -9.26 -21.05
CA HIS A 365 7.64 -10.41 -21.11
C HIS A 365 8.84 -10.27 -20.16
N GLU A 366 9.52 -9.12 -20.15
CA GLU A 366 10.68 -8.88 -19.26
C GLU A 366 10.36 -8.98 -17.78
N ILE A 367 9.20 -8.45 -17.36
CA ILE A 367 8.76 -8.55 -15.96
C ILE A 367 8.50 -10.01 -15.60
N ARG A 368 7.94 -10.81 -16.52
CA ARG A 368 7.75 -12.26 -16.31
C ARG A 368 9.06 -13.03 -16.21
N GLU A 369 10.07 -12.65 -16.99
CA GLU A 369 11.41 -13.24 -16.88
C GLU A 369 12.05 -12.92 -15.53
N GLN A 370 11.91 -11.68 -15.05
CA GLN A 370 12.35 -11.28 -13.71
C GLN A 370 11.59 -12.00 -12.59
N PHE A 371 10.29 -12.26 -12.76
CA PHE A 371 9.52 -13.09 -11.83
C PHE A 371 10.05 -14.52 -11.77
N ARG A 372 10.47 -15.10 -12.90
CA ARG A 372 11.10 -16.43 -12.91
C ARG A 372 12.39 -16.43 -12.10
N GLN A 373 13.23 -15.40 -12.23
CA GLN A 373 14.47 -15.26 -11.46
C GLN A 373 14.20 -15.22 -9.94
N ILE A 374 13.13 -14.54 -9.50
CA ILE A 374 12.73 -14.55 -8.08
C ILE A 374 12.36 -15.96 -7.62
N VAL A 375 11.50 -16.65 -8.38
CA VAL A 375 11.00 -18.00 -8.03
C VAL A 375 12.12 -19.03 -8.05
N GLU A 376 13.10 -18.87 -8.94
CA GLU A 376 14.33 -19.68 -8.98
C GLU A 376 15.21 -19.41 -7.76
N TYR A 377 15.41 -18.13 -7.40
CA TYR A 377 16.20 -17.74 -6.23
C TYR A 377 15.64 -18.32 -4.92
N PHE A 378 14.32 -18.24 -4.73
CA PHE A 378 13.69 -18.78 -3.52
C PHE A 378 13.63 -20.31 -3.52
N GLY A 379 13.81 -20.96 -4.67
CA GLY A 379 13.62 -22.41 -4.80
C GLY A 379 12.22 -22.80 -4.32
N GLN A 380 12.10 -23.91 -3.61
CA GLN A 380 10.82 -24.37 -3.03
C GLN A 380 10.53 -23.78 -1.64
N SER A 381 11.24 -22.74 -1.20
CA SER A 381 10.91 -22.10 0.07
C SER A 381 9.62 -21.31 -0.06
N PRO A 382 8.74 -21.35 0.96
CA PRO A 382 7.56 -20.51 0.98
C PRO A 382 7.90 -19.02 0.96
N ILE A 383 7.09 -18.26 0.22
CA ILE A 383 7.20 -16.81 0.05
C ILE A 383 5.89 -16.12 0.42
N ILE A 384 5.97 -14.85 0.78
CA ILE A 384 4.80 -13.99 0.98
C ILE A 384 4.94 -12.76 0.10
N VAL A 385 3.88 -12.46 -0.66
CA VAL A 385 3.78 -11.24 -1.47
C VAL A 385 2.87 -10.27 -0.73
N ARG A 386 3.44 -9.16 -0.26
CA ARG A 386 2.76 -8.12 0.52
C ARG A 386 2.61 -6.87 -0.34
N SER A 387 1.43 -6.26 -0.31
CA SER A 387 1.24 -4.91 -0.83
C SER A 387 2.12 -3.90 -0.06
N SER A 388 2.69 -2.93 -0.76
CA SER A 388 3.52 -1.86 -0.20
C SER A 388 3.17 -0.57 -0.94
N SER A 389 2.01 0.03 -0.63
CA SER A 389 1.60 1.30 -1.25
C SER A 389 2.52 2.44 -0.77
N LEU A 390 2.70 3.49 -1.56
CA LEU A 390 3.34 4.73 -1.08
C LEU A 390 2.53 5.43 0.02
N LEU A 391 1.22 5.18 0.06
CA LEU A 391 0.32 5.75 1.05
C LEU A 391 0.37 4.97 2.38
N GLU A 392 0.91 3.74 2.37
CA GLU A 392 1.11 2.89 3.54
C GLU A 392 2.26 3.37 4.42
N ASP A 393 2.16 3.10 5.73
CA ASP A 393 3.20 3.29 6.75
C ASP A 393 3.86 4.69 6.79
N ALA A 394 3.17 5.70 6.26
CA ALA A 394 3.54 7.11 6.37
C ALA A 394 3.03 7.70 7.69
N PHE A 395 3.72 8.73 8.20
CA PHE A 395 3.24 9.45 9.39
C PHE A 395 1.84 10.02 9.16
N GLY A 396 0.87 9.61 9.98
CA GLY A 396 -0.52 10.08 9.95
C GLY A 396 -1.47 9.30 9.04
N ASN A 397 -0.97 8.33 8.26
CA ASN A 397 -1.77 7.42 7.43
C ASN A 397 -1.35 5.99 7.74
N ALA A 398 -2.20 5.22 8.43
CA ALA A 398 -1.95 3.80 8.62
C ALA A 398 -2.92 3.00 7.74
N PHE A 399 -2.45 2.51 6.60
CA PHE A 399 -3.25 1.67 5.70
C PHE A 399 -3.24 0.22 6.20
N ALA A 400 -3.63 0.00 7.47
CA ALA A 400 -3.51 -1.29 8.12
C ALA A 400 -4.51 -2.31 7.54
N GLY A 401 -4.02 -3.34 6.86
CA GLY A 401 -4.84 -4.49 6.45
C GLY A 401 -5.88 -4.21 5.36
N LYS A 402 -5.78 -3.08 4.66
CA LYS A 402 -6.70 -2.72 3.56
C LYS A 402 -6.33 -3.35 2.23
N TYR A 403 -5.05 -3.66 2.05
CA TYR A 403 -4.50 -4.31 0.87
C TYR A 403 -4.02 -5.72 1.22
N GLU A 404 -4.10 -6.62 0.25
CA GLU A 404 -3.90 -8.06 0.48
C GLU A 404 -2.42 -8.43 0.63
N SER A 405 -2.17 -9.44 1.48
CA SER A 405 -0.88 -10.12 1.58
C SER A 405 -1.12 -11.62 1.42
N VAL A 406 -0.43 -12.24 0.46
CA VAL A 406 -0.72 -13.61 0.05
C VAL A 406 0.49 -14.49 0.28
N PHE A 407 0.29 -15.58 1.02
CA PHE A 407 1.28 -16.63 1.16
C PHE A 407 1.28 -17.54 -0.08
N ASP A 408 2.46 -17.81 -0.61
CA ASP A 408 2.70 -18.87 -1.58
C ASP A 408 3.61 -19.93 -0.96
N VAL A 409 3.10 -21.15 -0.83
CA VAL A 409 3.89 -22.29 -0.36
C VAL A 409 4.94 -22.71 -1.40
N ASN A 410 4.79 -22.25 -2.65
CA ASN A 410 5.81 -22.30 -3.71
C ASN A 410 6.30 -23.72 -4.02
N GLN A 411 5.36 -24.66 -4.12
CA GLN A 411 5.60 -26.05 -4.56
C GLN A 411 5.11 -26.29 -5.98
N GLY A 412 5.70 -27.29 -6.67
CA GLY A 412 5.40 -27.65 -8.06
C GLY A 412 6.61 -27.49 -8.99
N THR A 413 6.40 -27.64 -10.30
CA THR A 413 7.47 -27.41 -11.29
C THR A 413 7.85 -25.93 -11.36
N PRO A 414 9.04 -25.57 -11.89
CA PRO A 414 9.41 -24.16 -12.08
C PRO A 414 8.36 -23.33 -12.82
N GLU A 415 7.71 -23.91 -13.83
CA GLU A 415 6.67 -23.26 -14.63
C GLU A 415 5.39 -23.02 -13.82
N GLU A 416 4.91 -24.03 -13.08
CA GLU A 416 3.73 -23.92 -12.22
C GLU A 416 3.94 -22.85 -11.14
N ARG A 417 5.11 -22.85 -10.50
CA ARG A 417 5.48 -21.86 -9.47
C ARG A 417 5.56 -20.45 -10.06
N CYS A 418 6.17 -20.29 -11.24
CA CYS A 418 6.23 -19.00 -11.91
C CYS A 418 4.84 -18.49 -12.32
N GLN A 419 3.95 -19.37 -12.79
CA GLN A 419 2.57 -19.00 -13.12
C GLN A 419 1.81 -18.56 -11.88
N LYS A 420 1.83 -19.37 -10.81
CA LYS A 420 1.14 -19.07 -9.54
C LYS A 420 1.62 -17.77 -8.92
N PHE A 421 2.93 -17.52 -8.93
CA PHE A 421 3.50 -16.26 -8.47
C PHE A 421 2.97 -15.06 -9.26
N GLY A 422 2.87 -15.18 -10.60
CA GLY A 422 2.25 -14.17 -11.44
C GLY A 422 0.78 -13.93 -11.10
N GLU A 423 0.00 -14.98 -10.85
CA GLU A 423 -1.41 -14.89 -10.43
C GLU A 423 -1.57 -14.18 -9.07
N ILE A 424 -0.68 -14.47 -8.12
CA ILE A 424 -0.64 -13.82 -6.82
C ILE A 424 -0.39 -12.32 -6.96
N ILE A 425 0.57 -11.91 -7.80
CA ILE A 425 0.84 -10.48 -8.07
C ILE A 425 -0.40 -9.80 -8.65
N LYS A 426 -1.10 -10.43 -9.61
CA LYS A 426 -2.37 -9.89 -10.15
C LYS A 426 -3.42 -9.73 -9.06
N TYR A 427 -3.55 -10.71 -8.17
CA TYR A 427 -4.49 -10.65 -7.05
C TYR A 427 -4.18 -9.48 -6.11
N VAL A 428 -2.91 -9.30 -5.75
CA VAL A 428 -2.49 -8.19 -4.87
C VAL A 428 -2.72 -6.85 -5.56
N PHE A 429 -2.41 -6.70 -6.86
CA PHE A 429 -2.73 -5.50 -7.62
C PHE A 429 -4.24 -5.25 -7.72
N ALA A 430 -5.05 -6.28 -7.96
CA ALA A 430 -6.51 -6.16 -7.99
C ALA A 430 -7.10 -5.75 -6.64
N SER A 431 -6.42 -6.04 -5.52
CA SER A 431 -6.86 -5.64 -4.18
C SER A 431 -6.89 -4.11 -3.98
N THR A 432 -6.20 -3.33 -4.82
CA THR A 432 -6.27 -1.85 -4.75
C THR A 432 -7.66 -1.32 -5.06
N MET A 433 -8.49 -2.12 -5.73
CA MET A 433 -9.85 -1.81 -6.14
C MET A 433 -10.92 -2.36 -5.16
N ASN A 434 -10.53 -2.88 -4.01
CA ASN A 434 -11.47 -3.37 -2.99
C ASN A 434 -12.25 -2.22 -2.34
N GLU A 435 -13.54 -2.43 -2.06
CA GLU A 435 -14.43 -1.41 -1.48
C GLU A 435 -13.91 -0.85 -0.14
N ASP A 436 -13.34 -1.70 0.72
CA ASP A 436 -12.76 -1.25 2.00
C ASP A 436 -11.55 -0.33 1.81
N ALA A 437 -10.67 -0.64 0.85
CA ALA A 437 -9.51 0.20 0.53
C ALA A 437 -9.93 1.55 -0.07
N LEU A 438 -10.91 1.53 -0.98
CA LEU A 438 -11.44 2.74 -1.62
C LEU A 438 -12.19 3.63 -0.64
N SER A 439 -13.00 3.04 0.24
CA SER A 439 -13.75 3.77 1.27
C SER A 439 -12.80 4.45 2.26
N TYR A 440 -11.73 3.76 2.66
CA TYR A 440 -10.69 4.34 3.52
C TYR A 440 -10.03 5.56 2.87
N ARG A 441 -9.63 5.43 1.61
CA ARG A 441 -9.03 6.53 0.85
C ARG A 441 -9.99 7.72 0.74
N LEU A 442 -11.26 7.47 0.44
CA LEU A 442 -12.27 8.52 0.33
C LEU A 442 -12.41 9.29 1.65
N GLN A 443 -12.49 8.57 2.78
CA GLN A 443 -12.59 9.16 4.12
C GLN A 443 -11.38 10.02 4.49
N ARG A 444 -10.19 9.63 4.04
CA ARG A 444 -8.94 10.38 4.27
C ARG A 444 -8.69 11.52 3.27
N GLY A 445 -9.59 11.73 2.30
CA GLY A 445 -9.38 12.70 1.22
C GLY A 445 -8.27 12.29 0.24
N LEU A 446 -7.96 10.98 0.16
CA LEU A 446 -6.93 10.38 -0.69
C LEU A 446 -7.51 9.75 -1.98
N SER A 447 -8.78 10.01 -2.30
CA SER A 447 -9.42 9.49 -3.52
C SER A 447 -8.76 10.02 -4.79
N GLN A 448 -8.25 11.25 -4.75
CA GLN A 448 -7.55 11.90 -5.87
C GLN A 448 -6.03 11.73 -5.84
N ALA A 449 -5.48 11.09 -4.80
CA ALA A 449 -4.05 10.82 -4.74
C ALA A 449 -3.65 9.73 -5.75
N ASP A 450 -2.46 9.88 -6.33
CA ASP A 450 -1.81 8.86 -7.17
C ASP A 450 -1.72 7.53 -6.40
N GLU A 451 -2.22 6.44 -6.98
CA GLU A 451 -2.10 5.11 -6.37
C GLU A 451 -0.91 4.37 -6.98
N GLN A 452 0.17 4.31 -6.21
CA GLN A 452 1.39 3.60 -6.59
C GLN A 452 1.55 2.37 -5.70
N MET A 453 1.24 1.21 -6.25
CA MET A 453 1.37 -0.06 -5.53
C MET A 453 2.71 -0.72 -5.86
N ALA A 454 3.65 -0.67 -4.92
CA ALA A 454 4.83 -1.53 -4.93
C ALA A 454 4.53 -2.84 -4.20
N LEU A 455 5.35 -3.87 -4.39
CA LEU A 455 5.19 -5.15 -3.68
C LEU A 455 6.47 -5.55 -2.95
N LEU A 456 6.30 -6.06 -1.74
CA LEU A 456 7.34 -6.66 -0.92
C LEU A 456 7.22 -8.18 -1.01
N VAL A 457 8.21 -8.84 -1.60
CA VAL A 457 8.25 -10.30 -1.77
C VAL A 457 9.27 -10.86 -0.79
N GLN A 458 8.83 -11.59 0.23
CA GLN A 458 9.69 -12.03 1.33
C GLN A 458 9.72 -13.54 1.41
N ARG A 459 10.86 -14.10 1.80
CA ARG A 459 10.91 -15.47 2.31
C ARG A 459 10.09 -15.55 3.59
N VAL A 460 9.20 -16.52 3.70
CA VAL A 460 8.48 -16.76 4.96
C VAL A 460 9.48 -17.28 5.99
N SER A 461 9.56 -16.63 7.13
CA SER A 461 10.36 -17.10 8.25
C SER A 461 9.66 -18.28 8.92
N GLY A 462 10.39 -19.38 9.10
CA GLY A 462 9.85 -20.60 9.67
C GLY A 462 10.77 -21.80 9.55
N THR A 463 10.36 -22.90 10.18
CA THR A 463 11.05 -24.19 10.15
C THR A 463 10.13 -25.23 9.50
N GLN A 464 10.73 -26.16 8.76
CA GLN A 464 10.02 -27.31 8.19
C GLN A 464 9.86 -28.41 9.24
N HIS A 465 8.62 -28.84 9.46
CA HIS A 465 8.21 -29.97 10.30
C HIS A 465 7.44 -30.96 9.40
N GLN A 466 8.13 -32.01 8.94
CA GLN A 466 7.69 -32.90 7.83
C GLN A 466 7.11 -32.13 6.63
N HIS A 467 5.78 -32.06 6.48
CA HIS A 467 5.09 -31.32 5.40
C HIS A 467 4.51 -29.97 5.85
N TYR A 468 4.62 -29.60 7.12
CA TYR A 468 4.22 -28.30 7.64
C TYR A 468 5.38 -27.31 7.75
N PHE A 469 5.16 -26.05 7.37
CA PHE A 469 6.14 -24.97 7.50
C PHE A 469 5.53 -23.78 8.22
N PHE A 470 6.14 -23.37 9.33
CA PHE A 470 5.70 -22.23 10.15
C PHE A 470 6.81 -21.80 11.12
N PRO A 471 6.79 -20.54 11.62
CA PRO A 471 7.71 -20.09 12.66
C PRO A 471 7.33 -20.63 14.03
N PHE A 472 8.30 -20.68 14.94
CA PHE A 472 8.04 -21.08 16.33
C PHE A 472 6.96 -20.20 16.98
N MET A 473 6.95 -18.90 16.69
CA MET A 473 5.84 -18.01 17.06
C MET A 473 5.77 -16.79 16.15
N GLY A 474 4.57 -16.22 16.03
CA GLY A 474 4.31 -14.94 15.39
C GLY A 474 3.80 -13.92 16.39
N GLY A 475 3.96 -12.63 16.10
CA GLY A 475 3.43 -11.60 16.98
C GLY A 475 3.37 -10.19 16.41
N VAL A 476 2.63 -9.37 17.15
CA VAL A 476 2.52 -7.92 16.95
C VAL A 476 2.99 -7.23 18.21
N GLY A 477 3.77 -6.15 18.08
CA GLY A 477 4.28 -5.38 19.21
C GLY A 477 4.05 -3.90 19.03
N VAL A 478 3.47 -3.24 20.03
CA VAL A 478 3.28 -1.78 20.06
C VAL A 478 4.13 -1.17 21.16
N SER A 479 4.83 -0.08 20.85
CA SER A 479 5.73 0.58 21.81
C SER A 479 4.99 1.41 22.86
N TYR A 480 3.70 1.65 22.65
CA TYR A 480 2.78 2.31 23.56
C TYR A 480 1.52 1.46 23.74
N ASN A 481 1.28 0.99 24.95
CA ASN A 481 0.12 0.21 25.33
C ASN A 481 -1.10 1.13 25.54
N THR A 482 -2.01 1.14 24.57
CA THR A 482 -3.29 1.85 24.68
C THR A 482 -4.32 1.10 25.53
N PHE A 483 -3.99 -0.09 26.01
CA PHE A 483 -4.87 -0.96 26.79
C PHE A 483 -4.31 -1.19 28.19
N VAL A 484 -4.77 -0.42 29.16
CA VAL A 484 -4.39 -0.52 30.58
C VAL A 484 -5.52 -1.24 31.32
N TRP A 485 -5.42 -2.56 31.49
CA TRP A 485 -6.44 -3.35 32.22
C TRP A 485 -6.16 -3.45 33.74
N HIS A 486 -5.06 -2.86 34.20
CA HIS A 486 -4.74 -2.81 35.62
C HIS A 486 -4.10 -1.46 35.95
N LYS A 487 -4.46 -0.87 37.10
CA LYS A 487 -4.02 0.48 37.53
C LYS A 487 -2.49 0.66 37.68
N GLU A 488 -1.74 -0.44 37.68
CA GLU A 488 -0.28 -0.44 37.84
C GLU A 488 0.46 -0.50 36.50
N MET A 489 -0.26 -0.75 35.40
CA MET A 489 0.34 -0.84 34.07
C MET A 489 0.62 0.55 33.52
N ARG A 490 1.80 0.71 32.94
CA ARG A 490 2.25 1.95 32.31
C ARG A 490 2.07 1.83 30.80
N PRO A 491 1.26 2.70 30.17
CA PRO A 491 1.13 2.75 28.72
C PRO A 491 2.48 2.77 27.99
N GLU A 492 3.45 3.50 28.52
CA GLU A 492 4.77 3.66 27.91
C GLU A 492 5.60 2.38 27.94
N ALA A 493 5.19 1.32 28.64
CA ALA A 493 5.93 0.06 28.63
C ALA A 493 5.80 -0.70 27.29
N GLY A 494 4.69 -0.51 26.58
CA GLY A 494 4.33 -1.25 25.37
C GLY A 494 3.63 -2.57 25.64
N MET A 495 3.15 -3.22 24.59
CA MET A 495 2.35 -4.45 24.63
C MET A 495 2.72 -5.37 23.46
N LEU A 496 2.60 -6.69 23.66
CA LEU A 496 2.71 -7.72 22.62
C LEU A 496 1.41 -8.52 22.48
N ARG A 497 1.19 -9.04 21.27
CA ARG A 497 0.25 -10.14 20.97
C ARG A 497 1.05 -11.30 20.41
N LEU A 498 0.93 -12.48 21.00
CA LEU A 498 1.71 -13.65 20.63
C LEU A 498 0.81 -14.81 20.20
N VAL A 499 1.23 -15.52 19.16
CA VAL A 499 0.59 -16.75 18.67
C VAL A 499 1.65 -17.79 18.34
N PHE A 500 1.27 -19.07 18.45
CA PHE A 500 2.03 -20.19 17.91
C PHE A 500 1.76 -20.33 16.40
N GLY A 501 2.80 -20.57 15.60
CA GLY A 501 2.69 -20.63 14.14
C GLY A 501 2.72 -19.25 13.47
N LEU A 502 2.11 -19.14 12.29
CA LEU A 502 2.12 -17.90 11.49
C LEU A 502 1.49 -16.73 12.24
N GLY A 503 2.04 -15.53 12.05
CA GLY A 503 1.56 -14.30 12.71
C GLY A 503 0.19 -13.80 12.24
N THR A 504 -0.46 -14.46 11.28
CA THR A 504 -1.78 -14.10 10.75
C THR A 504 -2.82 -13.97 11.85
N ARG A 505 -2.79 -14.84 12.86
CA ARG A 505 -3.70 -14.81 14.02
C ARG A 505 -3.36 -13.72 15.05
N ALA A 506 -2.11 -13.27 15.10
CA ALA A 506 -1.72 -12.13 15.92
C ALA A 506 -2.15 -10.80 15.28
N VAL A 507 -2.31 -10.77 13.95
CA VAL A 507 -2.68 -9.57 13.18
C VAL A 507 -4.19 -9.49 12.96
N ASN A 508 -4.83 -10.59 12.57
CA ASN A 508 -6.27 -10.65 12.32
C ASN A 508 -7.05 -10.91 13.62
N ARG A 509 -8.35 -10.62 13.60
CA ARG A 509 -9.25 -11.14 14.62
C ARG A 509 -9.79 -12.48 14.12
N VAL A 510 -9.52 -13.57 14.83
CA VAL A 510 -10.07 -14.90 14.48
C VAL A 510 -11.12 -15.29 15.50
N GLU A 511 -12.15 -16.01 15.08
CA GLU A 511 -13.30 -16.34 15.91
C GLU A 511 -13.01 -17.58 16.75
N GLY A 512 -13.41 -17.55 18.03
CA GLY A 512 -13.21 -18.67 18.94
C GLY A 512 -11.75 -18.96 19.30
N ASP A 513 -10.82 -18.08 18.93
CA ASP A 513 -9.38 -18.27 19.10
C ASP A 513 -8.68 -16.96 19.49
N TYR A 514 -7.77 -17.02 20.47
CA TYR A 514 -7.27 -15.81 21.13
C TYR A 514 -5.73 -15.75 21.18
N PRO A 515 -5.11 -14.67 20.64
CA PRO A 515 -3.69 -14.44 20.85
C PRO A 515 -3.40 -14.09 22.31
N CYS A 516 -2.21 -14.48 22.79
CA CYS A 516 -1.77 -14.14 24.12
C CYS A 516 -1.37 -12.65 24.19
N ILE A 517 -2.13 -11.86 24.96
CA ILE A 517 -1.85 -10.44 25.21
C ILE A 517 -0.87 -10.30 26.38
N VAL A 518 0.18 -9.51 26.18
CA VAL A 518 1.28 -9.33 27.13
C VAL A 518 1.57 -7.84 27.31
N ALA A 519 1.34 -7.30 28.51
CA ALA A 519 1.87 -6.00 28.90
C ALA A 519 3.36 -6.14 29.24
N LEU A 520 4.23 -5.34 28.64
CA LEU A 520 5.68 -5.52 28.77
C LEU A 520 6.23 -5.19 30.17
N ASP A 521 5.51 -4.41 30.98
CA ASP A 521 5.84 -4.14 32.38
C ASP A 521 5.17 -5.08 33.39
N ALA A 522 4.18 -5.87 32.96
CA ALA A 522 3.48 -6.85 33.77
C ALA A 522 3.11 -8.11 32.95
N PRO A 523 4.10 -8.86 32.43
CA PRO A 523 3.88 -9.84 31.36
C PRO A 523 3.02 -11.05 31.75
N LEU A 524 2.93 -11.37 33.04
CA LEU A 524 2.09 -12.47 33.56
C LEU A 524 0.69 -12.04 34.01
N LYS A 525 0.38 -10.72 34.04
CA LYS A 525 -0.95 -10.24 34.44
C LYS A 525 -1.91 -10.33 33.25
N ARG A 526 -2.90 -11.22 33.35
CA ARG A 526 -3.94 -11.41 32.32
C ARG A 526 -5.14 -10.49 32.54
N PRO A 527 -5.91 -10.16 31.47
CA PRO A 527 -7.15 -9.38 31.59
C PRO A 527 -8.32 -10.20 32.16
N TYR A 528 -8.15 -11.52 32.33
CA TYR A 528 -9.12 -12.44 32.91
C TYR A 528 -8.52 -13.21 34.10
N ALA A 529 -9.39 -13.72 34.98
CA ALA A 529 -9.00 -14.52 36.14
C ALA A 529 -9.59 -15.95 36.07
N GLY A 530 -8.80 -16.95 36.49
CA GLY A 530 -9.20 -18.36 36.58
C GLY A 530 -8.74 -19.24 35.41
N MET A 531 -8.47 -20.53 35.69
CA MET A 531 -7.97 -21.51 34.69
C MET A 531 -9.01 -21.80 33.60
N ASP A 532 -10.31 -21.85 33.92
CA ASP A 532 -11.36 -22.08 32.92
C ASP A 532 -11.42 -20.96 31.87
N LYS A 533 -11.26 -19.71 32.33
CA LYS A 533 -11.14 -18.56 31.43
C LYS A 533 -9.84 -18.59 30.66
N ALA A 534 -8.72 -18.99 31.28
CA ALA A 534 -7.44 -19.12 30.57
C ALA A 534 -7.50 -20.16 29.44
N LYS A 535 -8.19 -21.28 29.62
CA LYS A 535 -8.43 -22.27 28.56
C LYS A 535 -9.29 -21.67 27.44
N LYS A 536 -10.42 -21.06 27.81
CA LYS A 536 -11.37 -20.46 26.85
C LYS A 536 -10.75 -19.31 26.04
N PHE A 537 -9.87 -18.52 26.66
CA PHE A 537 -9.20 -17.35 26.06
C PHE A 537 -7.73 -17.64 25.73
N SER A 538 -7.49 -18.81 25.13
CA SER A 538 -6.19 -19.22 24.60
C SER A 538 -6.29 -19.55 23.12
N GLN A 539 -5.14 -19.81 22.52
CA GLN A 539 -5.06 -20.28 21.15
C GLN A 539 -5.30 -21.81 21.11
N HIS A 540 -6.25 -22.21 20.27
CA HIS A 540 -6.68 -23.57 19.95
C HIS A 540 -6.32 -23.97 18.51
N GLU A 541 -6.26 -23.02 17.59
CA GLU A 541 -5.95 -23.29 16.18
C GLU A 541 -4.62 -22.66 15.75
N VAL A 542 -3.95 -23.29 14.79
CA VAL A 542 -2.63 -22.89 14.29
C VAL A 542 -2.70 -22.69 12.78
N ASP A 543 -2.28 -21.51 12.34
CA ASP A 543 -2.09 -21.21 10.91
C ASP A 543 -0.68 -21.64 10.50
N LEU A 544 -0.60 -22.46 9.45
CA LEU A 544 0.65 -23.01 8.94
C LEU A 544 0.59 -23.25 7.42
N LEU A 545 1.74 -23.48 6.80
CA LEU A 545 1.83 -23.77 5.37
C LEU A 545 2.00 -25.28 5.16
N ASP A 546 1.04 -25.92 4.50
CA ASP A 546 1.08 -27.33 4.13
C ASP A 546 1.77 -27.46 2.76
N THR A 547 3.02 -27.91 2.77
CA THR A 547 3.85 -28.12 1.57
C THR A 547 3.37 -29.28 0.71
N ALA A 548 2.70 -30.29 1.28
CA ALA A 548 2.12 -31.37 0.49
C ALA A 548 0.89 -30.89 -0.30
N LYS A 549 0.08 -30.01 0.29
CA LYS A 549 -1.11 -29.43 -0.35
C LYS A 549 -0.86 -28.10 -1.05
N ASN A 550 0.35 -27.55 -0.94
CA ASN A 550 0.75 -26.26 -1.51
C ASN A 550 -0.17 -25.09 -1.12
N GLN A 551 -0.66 -25.07 0.13
CA GLN A 551 -1.65 -24.11 0.61
C GLN A 551 -1.44 -23.71 2.09
N LEU A 552 -1.93 -22.53 2.44
CA LEU A 552 -2.11 -22.14 3.84
C LEU A 552 -3.28 -22.94 4.43
N VAL A 553 -3.08 -23.54 5.60
CA VAL A 553 -4.11 -24.28 6.33
C VAL A 553 -4.18 -23.80 7.77
N THR A 554 -5.37 -23.94 8.34
CA THR A 554 -5.63 -23.78 9.77
C THR A 554 -5.97 -25.15 10.33
N LEU A 555 -5.28 -25.56 11.40
CA LEU A 555 -5.50 -26.85 12.06
C LEU A 555 -5.61 -26.66 13.57
N ASP A 556 -6.41 -27.52 14.23
CA ASP A 556 -6.44 -27.60 15.69
C ASP A 556 -5.06 -27.99 16.24
N LEU A 557 -4.64 -27.37 17.34
CA LEU A 557 -3.37 -27.63 18.00
C LEU A 557 -3.15 -29.12 18.30
N THR A 558 -4.19 -29.83 18.72
CA THR A 558 -4.11 -31.27 19.02
C THR A 558 -3.76 -32.08 17.77
N LYS A 559 -4.29 -31.69 16.61
CA LYS A 559 -3.97 -32.33 15.33
C LYS A 559 -2.54 -32.02 14.89
N VAL A 560 -2.09 -30.78 15.05
CA VAL A 560 -0.70 -30.41 14.74
C VAL A 560 0.28 -31.23 15.57
N LEU A 561 0.03 -31.38 16.87
CA LEU A 561 0.88 -32.17 17.77
C LEU A 561 0.80 -33.68 17.52
N HIS A 562 -0.35 -34.18 17.05
CA HIS A 562 -0.49 -35.57 16.64
C HIS A 562 0.34 -35.86 15.38
N ASP A 563 0.28 -34.99 14.39
CA ASP A 563 1.01 -35.14 13.13
C ASP A 563 2.51 -34.88 13.34
N GLU A 564 2.88 -34.01 14.30
CA GLU A 564 4.25 -33.61 14.63
C GLU A 564 4.55 -33.68 16.15
N PRO A 565 4.77 -34.89 16.71
CA PRO A 565 4.99 -35.07 18.16
C PRO A 565 6.33 -34.52 18.65
N GLU A 566 7.26 -34.17 17.76
CA GLU A 566 8.58 -33.61 18.12
C GLU A 566 8.53 -32.10 18.42
N ILE A 567 7.40 -31.43 18.17
CA ILE A 567 7.23 -30.01 18.49
C ILE A 567 7.26 -29.81 20.00
N LYS A 568 8.28 -29.10 20.48
CA LYS A 568 8.43 -28.76 21.90
C LYS A 568 7.62 -27.51 22.23
N LEU A 569 6.52 -27.69 22.96
CA LEU A 569 5.69 -26.58 23.44
C LEU A 569 6.12 -26.05 24.82
N ASP A 570 7.13 -26.61 25.48
CA ASP A 570 7.48 -26.32 26.88
C ASP A 570 7.64 -24.83 27.21
N LEU A 571 8.13 -24.02 26.26
CA LEU A 571 8.31 -22.58 26.44
C LEU A 571 7.01 -21.79 26.29
N ILE A 572 6.05 -22.29 25.49
CA ILE A 572 4.88 -21.52 25.05
C ILE A 572 3.55 -22.09 25.55
N GLY A 573 3.54 -23.32 26.07
CA GLY A 573 2.36 -24.02 26.54
C GLY A 573 2.52 -24.66 27.91
N LYS A 574 1.38 -24.94 28.54
CA LYS A 574 1.26 -25.69 29.79
C LYS A 574 0.36 -26.90 29.57
N ARG A 575 0.76 -28.05 30.13
CA ARG A 575 -0.06 -29.28 30.09
C ARG A 575 -1.31 -29.15 30.95
N ASP A 576 -2.42 -29.60 30.40
CA ASP A 576 -3.72 -29.68 31.05
C ASP A 576 -4.01 -31.12 31.49
N PHE A 577 -3.42 -31.50 32.62
CA PHE A 577 -3.55 -32.86 33.16
C PHE A 577 -5.00 -33.28 33.45
N GLU A 578 -5.89 -32.34 33.73
CA GLU A 578 -7.32 -32.63 33.95
C GLU A 578 -8.01 -33.04 32.64
N ALA A 579 -7.75 -32.32 31.55
CA ALA A 579 -8.24 -32.69 30.22
C ALA A 579 -7.63 -34.03 29.77
N GLU A 580 -6.34 -34.25 30.00
CA GLU A 580 -5.69 -35.54 29.71
C GLU A 580 -6.32 -36.70 30.50
N GLN A 581 -6.72 -36.47 31.75
CA GLN A 581 -7.42 -37.48 32.54
C GLN A 581 -8.80 -37.79 31.94
N LYS A 582 -9.58 -36.77 31.57
CA LYS A 582 -10.89 -36.95 30.91
C LYS A 582 -10.77 -37.67 29.57
N LEU A 583 -9.76 -37.35 28.76
CA LEU A 583 -9.47 -38.04 27.50
C LEU A 583 -9.17 -39.53 27.77
N ARG A 584 -8.32 -39.83 28.76
CA ARG A 584 -8.02 -41.20 29.19
C ARG A 584 -9.27 -41.96 29.64
N GLU A 585 -10.17 -41.31 30.38
CA GLU A 585 -11.45 -41.90 30.81
C GLU A 585 -12.40 -42.20 29.64
N LEU A 586 -12.31 -41.44 28.54
CA LEU A 586 -13.04 -41.68 27.29
C LEU A 586 -12.36 -42.70 26.36
N GLY A 587 -11.26 -43.32 26.79
CA GLY A 587 -10.49 -44.28 25.98
C GLY A 587 -9.63 -43.63 24.89
N VAL A 588 -9.50 -42.30 24.90
CA VAL A 588 -8.70 -41.52 23.95
C VAL A 588 -7.39 -41.12 24.66
N GLY A 589 -6.26 -41.66 24.23
CA GLY A 589 -4.95 -41.21 24.72
C GLY A 589 -4.52 -39.90 24.05
N GLY A 590 -3.78 -39.04 24.75
CA GLY A 590 -3.22 -37.82 24.17
C GLY A 590 -2.71 -36.84 25.22
N GLU A 591 -1.85 -35.91 24.78
CA GLU A 591 -1.46 -34.75 25.58
C GLU A 591 -2.38 -33.58 25.28
N SER A 592 -2.74 -32.81 26.31
CA SER A 592 -3.57 -31.62 26.17
C SER A 592 -2.75 -30.41 26.58
N TRP A 593 -2.65 -29.42 25.69
CA TRP A 593 -1.83 -28.23 25.88
C TRP A 593 -2.68 -26.96 25.84
N VAL A 594 -2.33 -26.01 26.70
CA VAL A 594 -2.92 -24.67 26.72
C VAL A 594 -1.78 -23.67 26.50
N LEU A 595 -1.89 -22.85 25.46
CA LEU A 595 -0.85 -21.89 25.09
C LEU A 595 -0.90 -20.65 25.98
N THR A 596 -0.04 -20.58 27.00
CA THR A 596 0.01 -19.47 27.98
C THR A 596 1.24 -18.58 27.85
N PHE A 597 2.30 -19.06 27.20
CA PHE A 597 3.60 -18.40 27.08
C PHE A 597 4.30 -18.08 28.41
N ASP A 598 3.85 -18.64 29.54
CA ASP A 598 4.34 -18.21 30.86
C ASP A 598 5.85 -18.43 31.04
N LYS A 599 6.39 -19.59 30.60
CA LYS A 599 7.84 -19.85 30.66
C LYS A 599 8.62 -18.93 29.73
N LEU A 600 8.17 -18.72 28.49
CA LEU A 600 8.77 -17.74 27.58
C LEU A 600 8.86 -16.35 28.25
N LEU A 601 7.80 -15.93 28.92
CA LEU A 601 7.68 -14.60 29.50
C LEU A 601 8.45 -14.42 30.82
N SER A 602 8.65 -15.49 31.59
CA SER A 602 9.25 -15.43 32.94
C SER A 602 10.67 -16.00 33.02
N GLU A 603 11.02 -16.98 32.21
CA GLU A 603 12.29 -17.72 32.28
C GLU A 603 13.28 -17.30 31.18
N THR A 604 12.85 -16.51 30.19
CA THR A 604 13.71 -16.06 29.08
C THR A 604 13.91 -14.55 29.06
N LYS A 605 14.86 -14.07 28.23
CA LYS A 605 15.11 -12.64 28.02
C LYS A 605 14.14 -12.00 27.02
N PHE A 606 13.15 -12.73 26.51
CA PHE A 606 12.28 -12.30 25.42
C PHE A 606 11.59 -10.97 25.68
N VAL A 607 10.93 -10.81 26.83
CA VAL A 607 10.21 -9.57 27.21
C VAL A 607 11.16 -8.37 27.21
N ASN A 608 12.33 -8.51 27.84
CA ASN A 608 13.33 -7.44 27.92
C ASN A 608 13.89 -7.08 26.53
N ASN A 609 14.13 -8.08 25.68
CA ASN A 609 14.62 -7.88 24.32
C ASN A 609 13.59 -7.14 23.46
N MET A 610 12.32 -7.54 23.54
CA MET A 610 11.23 -6.89 22.81
C MET A 610 10.96 -5.47 23.30
N GLN A 611 10.99 -5.23 24.61
CA GLN A 611 10.87 -3.89 25.17
C GLN A 611 12.01 -2.97 24.69
N ARG A 612 13.25 -3.48 24.69
CA ARG A 612 14.40 -2.73 24.15
C ARG A 612 14.23 -2.43 22.67
N LEU A 613 13.81 -3.42 21.88
CA LEU A 613 13.56 -3.29 20.44
C LEU A 613 12.58 -2.16 20.16
N LEU A 614 11.40 -2.23 20.79
CA LEU A 614 10.34 -1.22 20.62
C LEU A 614 10.80 0.17 21.04
N LYS A 615 11.56 0.29 22.14
CA LYS A 615 12.06 1.59 22.64
C LYS A 615 13.15 2.19 21.78
N VAL A 616 14.04 1.38 21.21
CA VAL A 616 15.06 1.86 20.26
C VAL A 616 14.38 2.41 19.01
N LEU A 617 13.37 1.69 18.48
CA LEU A 617 12.61 2.13 17.32
C LEU A 617 11.81 3.42 17.63
N GLU A 618 11.02 3.43 18.69
CA GLU A 618 10.24 4.60 19.11
C GLU A 618 11.11 5.86 19.27
N LYS A 619 12.26 5.73 19.92
CA LYS A 619 13.20 6.85 20.11
C LYS A 619 13.75 7.39 18.80
N LYS A 620 14.00 6.51 17.82
CA LYS A 620 14.57 6.90 16.51
C LYS A 620 13.52 7.46 15.57
N TYR A 621 12.30 6.92 15.60
CA TYR A 621 11.15 7.48 14.90
C TYR A 621 10.65 8.78 15.55
N ASN A 622 10.99 9.00 16.83
CA ASN A 622 10.45 10.08 17.66
C ASN A 622 8.90 10.05 17.68
N TYR A 623 8.36 8.83 17.70
CA TYR A 623 6.94 8.53 17.61
C TYR A 623 6.72 7.07 18.03
N PRO A 624 5.60 6.71 18.68
CA PRO A 624 5.30 5.31 18.95
C PRO A 624 5.31 4.47 17.68
N VAL A 625 5.67 3.20 17.81
CA VAL A 625 5.75 2.27 16.68
C VAL A 625 4.92 1.02 16.92
N ASP A 626 4.48 0.44 15.82
CA ASP A 626 3.85 -0.88 15.73
C ASP A 626 4.71 -1.75 14.82
N VAL A 627 5.04 -2.96 15.29
CA VAL A 627 5.89 -3.91 14.57
C VAL A 627 5.21 -5.26 14.48
N GLU A 628 5.33 -5.89 13.31
CA GLU A 628 5.03 -7.31 13.13
C GLU A 628 6.32 -8.10 13.11
N PHE A 629 6.33 -9.24 13.79
CA PHE A 629 7.51 -10.08 13.90
C PHE A 629 7.18 -11.57 13.91
N THR A 630 8.19 -12.37 13.58
CA THR A 630 8.22 -13.81 13.77
C THR A 630 9.41 -14.17 14.65
N VAL A 631 9.35 -15.32 15.30
CA VAL A 631 10.45 -15.83 16.12
C VAL A 631 10.69 -17.28 15.76
N ASN A 632 11.95 -17.65 15.59
CA ASN A 632 12.41 -19.03 15.48
C ASN A 632 13.43 -19.35 16.55
N LEU A 633 13.76 -20.64 16.63
CA LEU A 633 14.86 -21.15 17.44
C LEU A 633 16.05 -21.45 16.51
N ASN A 634 17.23 -20.99 16.88
CA ASN A 634 18.45 -21.37 16.17
C ASN A 634 18.88 -22.80 16.55
N ALA A 635 19.98 -23.29 15.97
CA ALA A 635 20.53 -24.62 16.27
C ALA A 635 20.96 -24.85 17.74
N ARG A 636 20.95 -23.81 18.58
CA ARG A 636 21.25 -23.85 20.03
C ARG A 636 20.00 -23.62 20.89
N ASP A 637 18.81 -23.70 20.30
CA ASP A 637 17.52 -23.39 20.95
C ASP A 637 17.42 -21.95 21.49
N GLU A 638 18.20 -21.00 20.92
CA GLU A 638 18.10 -19.59 21.27
C GLU A 638 17.10 -18.88 20.36
N LEU A 639 16.30 -17.99 20.95
CA LEU A 639 15.26 -17.21 20.24
C LEU A 639 15.90 -16.20 19.28
N GLN A 640 15.48 -16.25 18.01
CA GLN A 640 15.80 -15.26 16.99
C GLN A 640 14.54 -14.57 16.51
N VAL A 641 14.56 -13.23 16.44
CA VAL A 641 13.42 -12.39 16.05
C VAL A 641 13.61 -11.89 14.64
N ASN A 642 12.60 -12.04 13.80
CA ASN A 642 12.57 -11.44 12.48
C ASN A 642 11.50 -10.35 12.41
N LEU A 643 11.92 -9.10 12.22
CA LEU A 643 11.02 -7.99 11.94
C LEU A 643 10.56 -8.04 10.49
N VAL A 644 9.25 -8.19 10.30
CA VAL A 644 8.61 -8.29 8.98
C VAL A 644 7.84 -7.01 8.61
N GLN A 645 7.45 -6.19 9.59
CA GLN A 645 6.89 -4.85 9.35
C GLN A 645 7.20 -3.92 10.52
N CYS A 646 7.33 -2.62 10.24
CA CYS A 646 7.42 -1.57 11.26
C CYS A 646 6.81 -0.28 10.73
N ARG A 647 5.87 0.31 11.48
CA ARG A 647 5.19 1.54 11.12
C ARG A 647 5.01 2.48 12.30
N PRO A 648 4.88 3.80 12.08
CA PRO A 648 4.44 4.72 13.12
C PRO A 648 3.05 4.32 13.65
N PHE A 649 2.91 4.19 14.96
CA PHE A 649 1.65 3.86 15.63
C PHE A 649 0.97 5.14 16.13
N GLN A 650 -0.19 5.43 15.57
CA GLN A 650 -0.92 6.66 15.91
C GLN A 650 -1.54 6.55 17.31
N THR A 651 -0.87 7.13 18.30
CA THR A 651 -1.46 7.38 19.62
C THR A 651 -2.01 8.80 19.66
N LYS A 652 -3.13 9.01 20.34
CA LYS A 652 -3.57 10.37 20.63
C LYS A 652 -2.48 11.06 21.45
N GLY A 653 -2.04 12.23 21.00
CA GLY A 653 -1.34 13.17 21.87
C GLY A 653 -2.20 13.48 23.09
N GLU A 654 -1.57 13.73 24.23
CA GLU A 654 -2.21 14.10 25.49
C GLU A 654 -3.30 15.17 25.27
N THR A 655 -4.56 14.76 25.12
CA THR A 655 -5.70 15.68 25.17
C THR A 655 -6.11 15.90 26.61
N ALA A 656 -6.44 17.15 26.93
CA ALA A 656 -6.71 17.73 28.25
C ALA A 656 -7.41 16.79 29.25
N GLN A 657 -7.03 16.92 30.53
CA GLN A 657 -7.72 16.28 31.67
C GLN A 657 -9.23 16.47 31.55
N VAL A 658 -9.95 15.41 31.22
CA VAL A 658 -11.41 15.39 31.22
C VAL A 658 -11.87 15.14 32.65
N ILE A 659 -12.56 16.11 33.23
CA ILE A 659 -13.09 15.98 34.59
C ILE A 659 -14.43 15.25 34.52
N ILE A 660 -14.46 14.00 34.97
CA ILE A 660 -15.70 13.24 35.17
C ILE A 660 -16.35 13.72 36.48
N PRO A 661 -17.63 14.15 36.47
CA PRO A 661 -18.33 14.58 37.68
C PRO A 661 -18.38 13.46 38.75
N LYS A 662 -18.04 13.77 40.00
CA LYS A 662 -18.04 12.79 41.11
C LYS A 662 -19.42 12.27 41.52
N LYS A 663 -20.49 13.01 41.18
CA LYS A 663 -21.88 12.62 41.46
C LYS A 663 -22.69 12.75 40.18
N ILE A 664 -23.14 11.62 39.67
CA ILE A 664 -23.96 11.52 38.47
C ILE A 664 -25.29 10.89 38.90
N PRO A 665 -26.43 11.57 38.70
CA PRO A 665 -27.74 10.95 38.92
C PRO A 665 -27.90 9.75 38.00
N MET A 666 -28.31 8.59 38.55
CA MET A 666 -28.54 7.37 37.76
C MET A 666 -29.53 7.59 36.61
N THR A 667 -30.49 8.50 36.77
CA THR A 667 -31.47 8.88 35.73
C THR A 667 -30.86 9.53 34.49
N ASN A 668 -29.61 9.99 34.57
CA ASN A 668 -28.91 10.67 33.48
C ASN A 668 -27.79 9.81 32.90
N LEU A 669 -27.60 8.58 33.41
CA LEU A 669 -26.51 7.68 33.05
C LEU A 669 -27.01 6.60 32.10
N LEU A 670 -26.54 6.62 30.85
CA LEU A 670 -26.81 5.55 29.90
C LEU A 670 -25.92 4.33 30.18
N PHE A 671 -24.61 4.57 30.32
CA PHE A 671 -23.68 3.54 30.73
C PHE A 671 -22.49 4.09 31.53
N GLN A 672 -21.90 3.24 32.36
CA GLN A 672 -20.64 3.46 33.07
C GLN A 672 -19.82 2.17 33.03
N SER A 673 -18.50 2.30 32.91
CA SER A 673 -17.55 1.19 33.08
C SER A 673 -16.26 1.69 33.72
N GLU A 674 -15.66 0.84 34.56
CA GLU A 674 -14.25 0.98 34.97
C GLU A 674 -13.41 0.07 34.07
N SER A 675 -12.42 0.62 33.36
CA SER A 675 -11.62 -0.04 32.33
C SER A 675 -12.44 -0.51 31.09
N ASN A 676 -11.79 -1.24 30.17
CA ASN A 676 -12.37 -1.82 28.94
C ASN A 676 -12.90 -0.82 27.91
N PHE A 677 -12.32 0.39 27.85
CA PHE A 677 -12.60 1.37 26.80
C PHE A 677 -11.32 1.93 26.18
N MET A 678 -11.46 2.55 25.03
CA MET A 678 -10.37 3.14 24.28
C MET A 678 -10.80 4.39 23.53
N GLY A 679 -9.86 5.32 23.42
CA GLY A 679 -9.95 6.48 22.55
C GLY A 679 -9.38 7.74 23.18
N GLY A 680 -8.53 7.63 24.19
CA GLY A 680 -8.02 8.77 24.96
C GLY A 680 -8.98 9.20 26.08
N SER A 681 -8.54 10.15 26.88
CA SER A 681 -9.46 10.98 27.68
C SER A 681 -10.23 11.90 26.72
N VAL A 682 -11.54 11.71 26.58
CA VAL A 682 -12.37 12.45 25.63
C VAL A 682 -13.66 12.99 26.25
N ALA A 683 -14.15 14.06 25.64
CA ALA A 683 -15.45 14.65 25.89
C ALA A 683 -16.22 14.69 24.56
N LEU A 684 -16.91 13.60 24.22
CA LEU A 684 -17.49 13.36 22.90
C LEU A 684 -19.01 13.57 22.92
N PRO A 685 -19.55 14.61 22.26
CA PRO A 685 -20.99 14.77 22.09
C PRO A 685 -21.52 13.78 21.05
N ILE A 686 -22.68 13.21 21.31
CA ILE A 686 -23.38 12.20 20.51
C ILE A 686 -24.80 12.72 20.27
N GLN A 687 -25.21 12.72 19.01
CA GLN A 687 -26.47 13.28 18.53
C GLN A 687 -27.47 12.21 18.07
N ARG A 688 -26.99 10.97 17.93
CA ARG A 688 -27.80 9.81 17.53
C ARG A 688 -27.25 8.55 18.15
N ILE A 689 -28.13 7.63 18.51
CA ILE A 689 -27.80 6.26 18.88
C ILE A 689 -28.39 5.30 17.84
N ILE A 690 -27.58 4.36 17.37
CA ILE A 690 -28.04 3.16 16.67
C ILE A 690 -27.84 2.01 17.64
N PHE A 691 -28.93 1.43 18.11
CA PHE A 691 -28.93 0.31 19.06
C PHE A 691 -29.43 -0.95 18.37
N VAL A 692 -28.61 -2.00 18.39
CA VAL A 692 -29.01 -3.36 17.99
C VAL A 692 -29.39 -4.09 19.27
N ASP A 693 -30.65 -4.51 19.37
CA ASP A 693 -31.12 -5.21 20.56
C ASP A 693 -30.52 -6.64 20.64
N PRO A 694 -29.77 -7.00 21.70
CA PRO A 694 -29.10 -8.30 21.79
C PRO A 694 -30.03 -9.51 21.68
N GLU A 695 -31.18 -9.43 22.35
CA GLU A 695 -32.14 -10.52 22.44
C GLU A 695 -32.89 -10.71 21.11
N ALA A 696 -33.36 -9.61 20.52
CA ALA A 696 -33.99 -9.63 19.20
C ALA A 696 -33.01 -10.11 18.11
N TYR A 697 -31.74 -9.68 18.19
CA TYR A 697 -30.69 -10.11 17.26
C TYR A 697 -30.33 -11.59 17.42
N GLY A 698 -30.24 -12.08 18.67
CA GLY A 698 -29.99 -13.49 18.98
C GLY A 698 -31.03 -14.44 18.39
N GLY A 699 -32.30 -14.02 18.37
CA GLY A 699 -33.42 -14.78 17.78
C GLY A 699 -33.50 -14.79 16.25
N LEU A 700 -32.63 -14.06 15.54
CA LEU A 700 -32.65 -14.01 14.07
C LEU A 700 -32.01 -15.22 13.40
N LEU A 701 -32.56 -15.59 12.24
CA LEU A 701 -31.88 -16.46 11.28
C LEU A 701 -30.59 -15.81 10.74
N MET A 702 -29.59 -16.63 10.38
CA MET A 702 -28.28 -16.15 9.91
C MET A 702 -28.35 -15.17 8.73
N SER A 703 -29.24 -15.41 7.76
CA SER A 703 -29.44 -14.48 6.63
C SER A 703 -29.91 -13.10 7.07
N LYS A 704 -30.80 -13.04 8.07
CA LYS A 704 -31.31 -11.78 8.64
C LYS A 704 -30.26 -11.02 9.44
N LYS A 705 -29.31 -11.73 10.07
CA LYS A 705 -28.18 -11.09 10.75
C LYS A 705 -27.25 -10.35 9.77
N TYR A 706 -27.00 -10.88 8.58
CA TYR A 706 -26.29 -10.15 7.52
C TYR A 706 -27.09 -8.96 6.99
N GLU A 707 -28.43 -9.06 6.88
CA GLU A 707 -29.28 -7.92 6.52
C GLU A 707 -29.19 -6.77 7.53
N VAL A 708 -29.07 -7.08 8.84
CA VAL A 708 -28.84 -6.09 9.91
C VAL A 708 -27.53 -5.35 9.66
N ALA A 709 -26.43 -6.06 9.40
CA ALA A 709 -25.13 -5.44 9.10
C ALA A 709 -25.21 -4.48 7.88
N ARG A 710 -25.83 -4.92 6.79
CA ARG A 710 -26.02 -4.10 5.58
C ARG A 710 -26.92 -2.88 5.83
N LEU A 711 -27.94 -3.02 6.67
CA LEU A 711 -28.79 -1.89 7.08
C LEU A 711 -28.01 -0.88 7.92
N ILE A 712 -27.16 -1.32 8.84
CA ILE A 712 -26.25 -0.44 9.57
C ILE A 712 -25.32 0.30 8.62
N GLY A 713 -24.77 -0.41 7.61
CA GLY A 713 -23.97 0.20 6.55
C GLY A 713 -24.69 1.31 5.80
N ARG A 714 -25.98 1.12 5.45
CA ARG A 714 -26.80 2.18 4.83
C ARG A 714 -27.00 3.38 5.77
N LEU A 715 -27.36 3.13 7.03
CA LEU A 715 -27.55 4.18 8.03
C LEU A 715 -26.26 4.99 8.27
N ASN A 716 -25.10 4.32 8.26
CA ASN A 716 -23.79 4.94 8.38
C ASN A 716 -23.44 5.84 7.17
N ARG A 717 -23.84 5.48 5.96
CA ARG A 717 -23.61 6.29 4.74
C ARG A 717 -24.51 7.53 4.69
N GLU A 718 -25.74 7.42 5.15
CA GLU A 718 -26.73 8.51 5.11
C GLU A 718 -26.52 9.58 6.20
N GLN A 719 -25.64 9.32 7.17
CA GLN A 719 -25.55 10.09 8.39
C GLN A 719 -24.48 11.19 8.36
N ARG A 720 -24.85 12.38 8.83
CA ARG A 720 -23.93 13.51 9.07
C ARG A 720 -23.72 13.85 10.54
N ARG A 721 -24.44 13.19 11.44
CA ARG A 721 -24.41 13.45 12.90
C ARG A 721 -23.47 12.50 13.63
N LYS A 722 -22.89 12.96 14.73
CA LYS A 722 -22.05 12.12 15.62
C LYS A 722 -22.91 11.02 16.23
N THR A 723 -22.64 9.78 15.83
CA THR A 723 -23.50 8.64 16.14
C THR A 723 -22.79 7.65 17.06
N LEU A 724 -23.51 7.14 18.05
CA LEU A 724 -23.09 6.06 18.95
C LEU A 724 -23.74 4.75 18.48
N LEU A 725 -22.93 3.75 18.19
CA LEU A 725 -23.38 2.41 17.82
C LEU A 725 -23.28 1.50 19.04
N ILE A 726 -24.36 0.84 19.42
CA ILE A 726 -24.42 -0.07 20.57
C ILE A 726 -25.02 -1.39 20.10
N GLY A 727 -24.41 -2.53 20.44
CA GLY A 727 -25.03 -3.81 20.11
C GLY A 727 -24.31 -5.04 20.66
N PRO A 728 -24.83 -6.23 20.34
CA PRO A 728 -24.43 -7.47 20.96
C PRO A 728 -23.07 -7.96 20.47
N GLY A 729 -22.25 -8.37 21.44
CA GLY A 729 -21.03 -9.12 21.21
C GLY A 729 -20.05 -8.43 20.28
N ARG A 730 -19.41 -9.22 19.42
CA ARG A 730 -18.30 -8.81 18.58
C ARG A 730 -18.77 -8.11 17.30
N TRP A 731 -18.35 -6.87 17.09
CA TRP A 731 -18.53 -6.17 15.81
C TRP A 731 -17.35 -6.45 14.88
N GLY A 732 -17.61 -6.59 13.58
CA GLY A 732 -16.56 -6.95 12.62
C GLY A 732 -16.24 -8.45 12.57
N THR A 733 -17.19 -9.30 12.96
CA THR A 733 -17.10 -10.76 12.92
C THR A 733 -17.52 -11.32 11.54
N ARG A 734 -16.95 -12.44 11.11
CA ARG A 734 -17.42 -13.24 9.98
C ARG A 734 -18.56 -14.20 10.39
N ASP A 735 -18.64 -14.59 11.66
CA ASP A 735 -19.72 -15.36 12.26
C ASP A 735 -20.74 -14.46 13.02
N PRO A 736 -21.94 -14.29 12.47
CA PRO A 736 -23.06 -13.59 13.12
C PRO A 736 -23.56 -14.20 14.44
N SER A 737 -23.12 -15.40 14.82
CA SER A 737 -23.45 -16.01 16.11
C SER A 737 -22.74 -15.31 17.27
N LEU A 738 -21.57 -14.71 17.03
CA LEU A 738 -20.74 -14.05 18.04
C LEU A 738 -20.98 -12.53 18.15
N GLY A 739 -21.68 -11.95 17.16
CA GLY A 739 -22.01 -10.52 17.15
C GLY A 739 -22.44 -10.04 15.75
N VAL A 740 -22.22 -8.77 15.43
CA VAL A 740 -22.73 -8.14 14.20
C VAL A 740 -21.67 -8.15 13.07
N PRO A 741 -21.96 -8.78 11.91
CA PRO A 741 -20.98 -9.03 10.85
C PRO A 741 -20.80 -7.84 9.89
N VAL A 742 -20.49 -6.66 10.43
CA VAL A 742 -20.20 -5.46 9.64
C VAL A 742 -18.78 -5.47 9.07
N SER A 743 -18.57 -4.94 7.87
CA SER A 743 -17.23 -4.53 7.44
C SER A 743 -16.86 -3.18 8.05
N PHE A 744 -15.57 -2.82 8.01
CA PHE A 744 -15.15 -1.51 8.48
C PHE A 744 -15.82 -0.37 7.67
N ALA A 745 -15.95 -0.53 6.35
CA ALA A 745 -16.63 0.45 5.49
C ALA A 745 -18.11 0.70 5.88
N GLU A 746 -18.73 -0.21 6.64
CA GLU A 746 -20.12 -0.07 7.11
C GLU A 746 -20.26 0.72 8.41
N ILE A 747 -19.17 0.99 9.13
CA ILE A 747 -19.21 1.72 10.42
C ILE A 747 -18.23 2.89 10.48
N ASN A 748 -17.59 3.22 9.37
CA ASN A 748 -16.48 4.18 9.31
C ASN A 748 -16.85 5.65 9.65
N ASN A 749 -18.14 6.03 9.69
CA ASN A 749 -18.59 7.38 10.06
C ASN A 749 -19.16 7.47 11.49
N ILE A 750 -19.12 6.39 12.25
CA ILE A 750 -19.61 6.34 13.63
C ILE A 750 -18.65 7.09 14.55
N ALA A 751 -19.16 7.76 15.60
CA ALA A 751 -18.32 8.49 16.55
C ALA A 751 -17.85 7.60 17.72
N ALA A 752 -18.68 6.64 18.12
CA ALA A 752 -18.36 5.69 19.17
C ALA A 752 -19.06 4.33 18.95
N LEU A 753 -18.38 3.23 19.29
CA LEU A 753 -18.85 1.86 19.22
C LEU A 753 -18.84 1.23 20.62
N VAL A 754 -19.95 0.64 21.01
CA VAL A 754 -20.14 -0.04 22.30
C VAL A 754 -20.54 -1.49 22.04
N GLU A 755 -19.67 -2.42 22.42
CA GLU A 755 -19.95 -3.85 22.45
C GLU A 755 -20.55 -4.21 23.81
N VAL A 756 -21.67 -4.92 23.82
CA VAL A 756 -22.38 -5.34 25.04
C VAL A 756 -22.40 -6.85 25.11
N ASP A 757 -22.05 -7.43 26.26
CA ASP A 757 -22.24 -8.86 26.52
C ASP A 757 -23.72 -9.21 26.76
N ASP A 758 -24.07 -10.41 26.30
CA ASP A 758 -25.32 -11.07 26.60
C ASP A 758 -25.06 -12.57 26.74
N PRO A 759 -24.76 -13.03 27.97
CA PRO A 759 -24.48 -14.44 28.24
C PRO A 759 -25.63 -15.38 27.85
N ALA A 760 -26.89 -14.91 27.88
CA ALA A 760 -28.05 -15.71 27.48
C ALA A 760 -28.13 -15.90 25.96
N GLY A 761 -27.71 -14.88 25.20
CA GLY A 761 -27.57 -14.93 23.74
C GLY A 761 -26.24 -15.52 23.23
N GLY A 762 -25.30 -15.84 24.13
CA GLY A 762 -23.95 -16.30 23.77
C GLY A 762 -23.04 -15.18 23.24
N PHE A 763 -23.45 -13.92 23.35
CA PHE A 763 -22.68 -12.77 22.88
C PHE A 763 -21.69 -12.33 23.95
N MET A 764 -20.43 -12.21 23.57
CA MET A 764 -19.38 -11.71 24.44
C MET A 764 -18.51 -10.72 23.66
N PRO A 765 -18.35 -9.46 24.12
CA PRO A 765 -17.43 -8.50 23.56
C PRO A 765 -16.04 -9.11 23.48
N GLU A 766 -15.39 -8.90 22.36
CA GLU A 766 -14.05 -9.39 22.17
C GLU A 766 -13.06 -8.23 22.16
N LEU A 767 -12.24 -8.22 23.20
CA LEU A 767 -11.10 -7.34 23.39
C LEU A 767 -9.94 -7.73 22.44
N SER A 768 -10.22 -7.78 21.14
CA SER A 768 -9.27 -8.16 20.09
C SER A 768 -8.40 -6.94 19.72
N PHE A 769 -7.60 -6.52 20.70
CA PHE A 769 -6.75 -5.32 20.66
C PHE A 769 -5.50 -5.54 19.83
N GLY A 770 -5.12 -4.56 18.99
CA GLY A 770 -3.98 -4.66 18.06
C GLY A 770 -4.26 -5.44 16.79
N SER A 771 -5.53 -5.70 16.45
CA SER A 771 -5.90 -6.30 15.17
C SER A 771 -6.12 -5.24 14.09
N HIS A 772 -6.13 -5.60 12.81
CA HIS A 772 -6.47 -4.65 11.74
C HIS A 772 -7.79 -3.90 11.97
N PHE A 773 -8.88 -4.61 12.29
CA PHE A 773 -10.17 -3.97 12.60
C PHE A 773 -10.09 -2.98 13.78
N PHE A 774 -9.22 -3.25 14.75
CA PHE A 774 -9.06 -2.40 15.92
C PHE A 774 -8.24 -1.15 15.60
N LEU A 775 -7.15 -1.33 14.85
CA LEU A 775 -6.34 -0.23 14.34
C LEU A 775 -7.20 0.71 13.50
N ASP A 776 -8.10 0.17 12.68
CA ASP A 776 -9.06 0.97 11.92
C ASP A 776 -9.92 1.87 12.84
N LEU A 777 -10.42 1.35 13.97
CA LEU A 777 -11.19 2.14 14.95
C LEU A 777 -10.34 3.25 15.59
N VAL A 778 -9.10 2.93 16.00
CA VAL A 778 -8.14 3.90 16.58
C VAL A 778 -7.90 5.04 15.59
N GLU A 779 -7.56 4.69 14.37
CA GLU A 779 -7.15 5.60 13.32
C GLU A 779 -8.27 6.53 12.87
N THR A 780 -9.49 6.01 12.77
CA THR A 780 -10.68 6.79 12.41
C THR A 780 -11.29 7.55 13.58
N ASN A 781 -10.66 7.47 14.75
CA ASN A 781 -11.09 8.12 15.99
C ASN A 781 -12.48 7.66 16.47
N ILE A 782 -12.84 6.42 16.18
CA ILE A 782 -14.05 5.80 16.71
C ILE A 782 -13.77 5.41 18.16
N PHE A 783 -14.46 6.05 19.10
CA PHE A 783 -14.31 5.75 20.51
C PHE A 783 -14.91 4.37 20.83
N TYR A 784 -14.17 3.48 21.47
CA TYR A 784 -14.58 2.09 21.68
C TYR A 784 -14.84 1.80 23.15
N VAL A 785 -15.91 1.07 23.46
CA VAL A 785 -16.22 0.59 24.82
C VAL A 785 -16.68 -0.86 24.73
N ALA A 786 -16.18 -1.71 25.61
CA ALA A 786 -16.74 -3.03 25.85
C ALA A 786 -17.39 -3.05 27.24
N LEU A 787 -18.68 -3.35 27.30
CA LEU A 787 -19.44 -3.48 28.54
C LEU A 787 -19.58 -4.96 28.88
N PHE A 788 -19.05 -5.34 30.04
CA PHE A 788 -19.19 -6.68 30.62
C PHE A 788 -20.17 -6.61 31.79
N MET A 789 -21.40 -7.05 31.60
CA MET A 789 -22.50 -6.97 32.55
C MET A 789 -22.30 -7.86 33.79
N ASP A 790 -21.39 -8.85 33.73
CA ASP A 790 -20.94 -9.61 34.90
C ASP A 790 -20.04 -8.79 35.86
N ASP A 791 -19.48 -7.66 35.40
CA ASP A 791 -18.65 -6.76 36.21
C ASP A 791 -19.52 -5.82 37.06
N LYS A 792 -19.29 -5.82 38.37
CA LYS A 792 -20.03 -4.97 39.33
C LYS A 792 -19.79 -3.47 39.13
N SER A 793 -18.74 -3.10 38.39
CA SER A 793 -18.41 -1.71 38.07
C SER A 793 -19.15 -1.18 36.83
N VAL A 794 -19.85 -2.06 36.09
CA VAL A 794 -20.57 -1.72 34.87
C VAL A 794 -22.04 -1.40 35.16
N VAL A 795 -22.51 -0.30 34.56
CA VAL A 795 -23.93 0.09 34.56
C VAL A 795 -24.35 0.27 33.11
N PHE A 796 -25.52 -0.25 32.72
CA PHE A 796 -26.11 -0.03 31.39
C PHE A 796 -27.65 0.03 31.49
N ASP A 797 -28.24 1.16 31.11
CA ASP A 797 -29.69 1.37 31.13
C ASP A 797 -30.34 1.01 29.78
N ARG A 798 -30.62 -0.29 29.59
CA ARG A 798 -31.35 -0.80 28.41
C ARG A 798 -32.80 -0.31 28.36
N GLN A 799 -33.44 -0.05 29.50
CA GLN A 799 -34.83 0.42 29.53
C GLN A 799 -34.96 1.83 28.95
N TRP A 800 -33.98 2.69 29.24
CA TRP A 800 -33.93 4.03 28.69
C TRP A 800 -33.89 4.02 27.17
N LEU A 801 -33.01 3.21 26.56
CA LEU A 801 -32.98 3.02 25.10
C LEU A 801 -34.30 2.47 24.56
N ASN A 802 -34.93 1.58 25.32
CA ASN A 802 -36.18 0.96 24.89
C ASN A 802 -37.36 1.92 24.83
N ASN A 803 -37.37 2.95 25.68
CA ASN A 803 -38.42 3.95 25.75
C ASN A 803 -38.26 5.11 24.74
N LEU A 804 -37.13 5.19 24.04
CA LEU A 804 -36.90 6.21 23.02
C LEU A 804 -37.67 5.88 21.72
N PRO A 805 -38.15 6.91 20.98
CA PRO A 805 -38.79 6.70 19.69
C PRO A 805 -37.78 6.13 18.68
N ASN A 806 -38.23 5.15 17.90
CA ASN A 806 -37.44 4.59 16.80
C ASN A 806 -37.73 5.38 15.52
N ALA A 807 -36.68 5.94 14.90
CA ALA A 807 -36.80 6.68 13.65
C ALA A 807 -36.98 5.77 12.42
N ILE A 808 -36.85 4.45 12.58
CA ILE A 808 -37.06 3.45 11.53
C ILE A 808 -38.07 2.40 11.99
N ASP A 809 -38.74 1.76 11.03
CA ASP A 809 -39.57 0.59 11.29
C ASP A 809 -38.70 -0.68 11.26
N SER A 810 -38.09 -1.00 12.40
CA SER A 810 -37.29 -2.21 12.57
C SER A 810 -37.49 -2.80 13.96
N PRO A 811 -37.72 -4.13 14.08
CA PRO A 811 -37.88 -4.81 15.36
C PRO A 811 -36.55 -5.07 16.07
N VAL A 812 -35.42 -4.95 15.38
CA VAL A 812 -34.08 -5.33 15.89
C VAL A 812 -33.17 -4.11 16.04
N ILE A 813 -33.31 -3.10 15.17
CA ILE A 813 -32.49 -1.90 15.18
C ILE A 813 -33.34 -0.71 15.61
N LYS A 814 -32.88 0.02 16.63
CA LYS A 814 -33.42 1.31 17.04
C LYS A 814 -32.49 2.44 16.63
N VAL A 815 -33.06 3.44 15.97
CA VAL A 815 -32.36 4.66 15.58
C VAL A 815 -33.00 5.82 16.35
N CYS A 816 -32.27 6.37 17.31
CA CYS A 816 -32.78 7.37 18.24
C CYS A 816 -31.98 8.67 18.14
N ASP A 817 -32.64 9.78 17.85
CA ASP A 817 -32.03 11.11 17.91
C ASP A 817 -32.02 11.61 19.36
N ILE A 818 -30.83 11.93 19.88
CA ILE A 818 -30.66 12.29 21.30
C ILE A 818 -29.39 13.09 21.51
N ASP A 819 -29.34 13.90 22.57
CA ASP A 819 -28.14 14.63 22.96
C ASP A 819 -27.50 14.02 24.22
N VAL A 820 -26.46 13.23 24.02
CA VAL A 820 -25.66 12.63 25.10
C VAL A 820 -24.19 12.94 24.93
N LYS A 821 -23.42 12.77 26.00
CA LYS A 821 -21.99 13.01 26.00
C LYS A 821 -21.26 11.83 26.64
N ILE A 822 -20.27 11.32 25.93
CA ILE A 822 -19.31 10.36 26.47
C ILE A 822 -18.17 11.14 27.10
N LEU A 823 -17.88 10.85 28.37
CA LEU A 823 -16.71 11.35 29.10
C LEU A 823 -15.83 10.15 29.45
N SER A 824 -14.55 10.22 29.14
CA SER A 824 -13.58 9.20 29.54
C SER A 824 -12.32 9.82 30.11
N ASP A 825 -11.69 9.11 31.03
CA ASP A 825 -10.37 9.44 31.55
C ASP A 825 -9.51 8.19 31.71
N ILE A 826 -8.39 8.15 30.98
CA ILE A 826 -7.44 7.03 31.01
C ILE A 826 -6.74 6.95 32.37
N ALA A 827 -6.48 8.08 33.04
CA ALA A 827 -5.77 8.07 34.31
C ALA A 827 -6.60 7.41 35.42
N SER A 828 -7.88 7.75 35.52
CA SER A 828 -8.83 7.11 36.45
C SER A 828 -9.41 5.80 35.93
N GLN A 829 -9.19 5.44 34.66
CA GLN A 829 -9.79 4.26 34.00
C GLN A 829 -11.32 4.28 34.08
N GLN A 830 -11.95 5.45 33.90
CA GLN A 830 -13.40 5.59 33.95
C GLN A 830 -13.97 6.11 32.63
N VAL A 831 -15.10 5.53 32.21
CA VAL A 831 -15.92 6.03 31.10
C VAL A 831 -17.38 6.10 31.53
N VAL A 832 -18.05 7.20 31.16
CA VAL A 832 -19.48 7.41 31.40
C VAL A 832 -20.15 8.02 30.16
N CYS A 833 -21.38 7.62 29.89
CA CYS A 833 -22.24 8.26 28.88
C CYS A 833 -23.44 8.92 29.57
N LEU A 834 -23.55 10.24 29.42
CA LEU A 834 -24.48 11.07 30.18
C LEU A 834 -25.41 11.86 29.27
N LYS A 835 -26.67 12.03 29.68
CA LYS A 835 -27.58 12.98 29.02
C LYS A 835 -27.06 14.41 29.18
N GLN A 836 -27.02 15.17 28.08
CA GLN A 836 -26.79 16.62 28.18
C GLN A 836 -28.07 17.29 28.69
N ALA A 837 -27.91 18.12 29.72
CA ALA A 837 -29.02 18.85 30.35
C ALA A 837 -29.47 20.03 29.48
#